data_AF-A0A932J8E1-F1
#
_entry.id   AF-A0A932J8E1-F1
#
_cell.length_a   1.000
_cell.length_b   1.000
_cell.length_c   1.000
_cell.angle_alpha   90.00
_cell.angle_beta   90.00
_cell.angle_gamma   90.00
#
_symmetry.space_group_name_H-M   'P 1'
#
loop_
_entity.id
_entity.type
_entity.pdbx_description
1 polymer ?
#
loop_
_entity_poly.entity_id
_entity_poly.type
_entity_poly.pdbx_seq_one_letter_code
_entity_poly.pdbx_strand_id
1 'polypeptide(L)'
;MTNTKRYFRTYGWVAVVVVFTMLVTACAPQAGGNSNALPTLASVEQTVAEQVAAANASSNGVNVVAVEPNVAIASNGIVSSGVVSAPVEAAIQPVVATLLPPVANDQSQISNAILPTSTPAISIDVQPSAANAPASPVDAQVAASNPADTTAVQAQEPQKVADSQAQPQIVAVANVAPANAAAAVPVQLTAQLPQLAWFYKPPTDQNYDQLVANFDFFILTHKDEAVRDLLRAKGLKAPILQYIRWDAINAPASCTATPRGNQAAYKPGDFCDIIANHKDWFLLDASGKGISFVSGGDTYYRMNPASAGWREFFVTRANEMKTQFGWDGLFMDSVVKGTSITQADTEAFFAYVRAHYSAPLMANIGGMKNEFNGAYDKYLDGVMHEAWVLGWNSEYLPVSTWQAHLNHVEALQAAGKYAILVSRGRKDDAQRQQFTFGSYLLVASGLSSFRYASGDAYREAWLYPGYQADLGKPLGKRYQVGSTWQRDFEKVTVIVDPAAHTAVFKWKKAGVTATATKAPTKVATATTVFTATTAPTSTQVPPTATIIPATSTPVPATETPVPPTETTVAPTATTGPGATATAVPVAGQLCPPWVHDRITTLGPDGKTYPTWHPQIDPEFGCYFDHEHGADPRTALADPSLPAFGYIAAYMSHPMNEPHAGFKVFVVNKGTTNDEGRTATTSTRIVAHMGTGGVARFDNRFHSLEFDLVADDGHFVHVQGMADTGLAGSICQRDQFLADSNPSNDIGRAVMILPGLGCDQPSAYEIWQFKLNIGDKATILVAAAVFDPITVMNPADITQLLYMKDVFASRASEAPFMPPFGGCDRESYSGPVYWYNMGGSTVYYTDGDGLMTPGGPLKQEVSAHNDIGIKMNQDQSQMKLRADFCAAGIGLKN
;
A
#
# COMPACT_ATOMS: atom_id res chain seq x y z
N MET A 1 5.75 52.89 -0.69
CA MET A 1 6.80 51.98 -0.18
C MET A 1 6.26 50.56 -0.44
N THR A 2 6.56 49.89 -1.56
CA THR A 2 7.82 49.23 -2.00
C THR A 2 8.11 47.91 -1.30
N ASN A 3 8.05 46.82 -2.09
CA ASN A 3 8.36 45.42 -1.75
C ASN A 3 7.39 44.78 -0.73
N THR A 4 6.98 43.51 -0.86
CA THR A 4 7.71 42.36 -1.44
C THR A 4 6.89 41.56 -2.47
N LYS A 5 7.50 41.25 -3.63
CA LYS A 5 7.04 40.22 -4.58
C LYS A 5 8.21 39.29 -4.93
N ARG A 6 8.20 38.06 -4.42
CA ARG A 6 8.91 36.87 -4.95
C ARG A 6 8.72 35.69 -3.98
N TYR A 7 7.96 34.68 -4.40
CA TYR A 7 8.25 33.24 -4.40
C TYR A 7 7.08 32.54 -5.13
N PHE A 8 7.08 31.21 -5.27
CA PHE A 8 6.18 30.45 -6.16
C PHE A 8 6.27 30.84 -7.66
N ARG A 9 7.41 30.50 -8.29
CA ARG A 9 7.53 30.38 -9.75
C ARG A 9 8.62 29.36 -10.15
N THR A 10 8.41 28.10 -9.79
CA THR A 10 9.16 26.94 -10.31
C THR A 10 8.39 25.65 -10.03
N TYR A 11 8.73 24.59 -10.76
CA TYR A 11 8.06 23.27 -10.90
C TYR A 11 6.91 23.24 -11.93
N GLY A 12 7.07 22.36 -12.94
CA GLY A 12 6.19 22.28 -14.11
C GLY A 12 6.84 21.86 -15.44
N TRP A 13 8.00 21.18 -15.44
CA TRP A 13 8.64 20.61 -16.64
C TRP A 13 9.56 19.43 -16.28
N VAL A 14 9.19 18.18 -16.60
CA VAL A 14 10.06 17.10 -17.18
C VAL A 14 9.15 15.94 -17.67
N ALA A 15 8.95 15.86 -18.98
CA ALA A 15 8.58 14.70 -19.82
C ALA A 15 8.69 15.21 -21.28
N VAL A 16 9.07 14.50 -22.35
CA VAL A 16 9.04 13.07 -22.75
C VAL A 16 10.23 12.80 -23.72
N VAL A 17 10.69 11.55 -23.88
CA VAL A 17 11.06 10.84 -25.15
C VAL A 17 11.81 9.52 -24.85
N VAL A 18 11.63 8.49 -25.69
CA VAL A 18 12.10 7.10 -25.49
C VAL A 18 12.58 6.47 -26.83
N VAL A 19 13.28 5.31 -26.77
CA VAL A 19 13.72 4.39 -27.87
C VAL A 19 14.79 4.95 -28.83
N PHE A 20 15.82 4.24 -29.36
CA PHE A 20 16.27 2.83 -29.49
C PHE A 20 17.82 2.75 -29.25
N THR A 21 18.59 1.63 -29.16
CA THR A 21 18.44 0.20 -28.73
C THR A 21 19.86 -0.46 -28.68
N MET A 22 19.98 -1.74 -28.31
CA MET A 22 21.20 -2.51 -27.94
C MET A 22 22.26 -2.82 -29.02
N LEU A 23 23.51 -3.06 -28.56
CA LEU A 23 24.44 -4.11 -29.04
C LEU A 23 25.32 -4.61 -27.86
N VAL A 24 25.91 -5.81 -27.93
CA VAL A 24 26.34 -6.60 -26.74
C VAL A 24 27.66 -7.39 -26.97
N THR A 25 28.38 -7.72 -25.88
CA THR A 25 29.54 -8.67 -25.75
C THR A 25 30.88 -8.24 -26.40
N ALA A 26 32.08 -8.63 -25.91
CA ALA A 26 32.51 -9.32 -24.67
C ALA A 26 34.02 -9.10 -24.39
N CYS A 27 34.45 -9.12 -23.12
CA CYS A 27 35.61 -9.89 -22.58
C CYS A 27 35.92 -9.52 -21.12
N ALA A 28 36.73 -10.34 -20.44
CA ALA A 28 37.14 -10.20 -19.03
C ALA A 28 38.68 -10.36 -18.88
N PRO A 29 39.26 -10.57 -17.67
CA PRO A 29 39.78 -9.49 -16.84
C PRO A 29 41.31 -9.55 -16.63
N GLN A 30 41.91 -8.45 -16.18
CA GLN A 30 43.24 -8.45 -15.54
C GLN A 30 43.27 -7.53 -14.29
N ALA A 31 44.32 -7.63 -13.48
CA ALA A 31 44.32 -7.22 -12.08
C ALA A 31 45.59 -6.47 -11.65
N GLY A 32 45.44 -5.63 -10.61
CA GLY A 32 46.53 -5.14 -9.75
C GLY A 32 47.16 -3.80 -10.15
N GLY A 33 47.39 -2.94 -9.15
CA GLY A 33 48.17 -1.71 -9.28
C GLY A 33 47.64 -0.53 -8.46
N ASN A 34 48.32 -0.19 -7.36
CA ASN A 34 48.07 1.05 -6.61
C ASN A 34 48.87 2.21 -7.21
N SER A 35 48.24 3.38 -7.40
CA SER A 35 48.85 4.70 -7.08
C SER A 35 47.86 5.86 -7.24
N ASN A 36 48.03 6.91 -6.43
CA ASN A 36 47.15 8.09 -6.38
C ASN A 36 47.33 9.04 -7.59
N ALA A 37 46.23 9.41 -8.26
CA ALA A 37 46.00 10.75 -8.83
C ALA A 37 44.53 10.92 -9.25
N LEU A 38 43.91 12.06 -8.96
CA LEU A 38 42.63 12.47 -9.56
C LEU A 38 42.90 13.42 -10.74
N PRO A 39 42.41 13.15 -11.96
CA PRO A 39 42.55 14.08 -13.08
C PRO A 39 41.65 15.31 -12.91
N THR A 40 42.11 16.47 -13.37
CA THR A 40 41.30 17.70 -13.47
C THR A 40 40.53 17.75 -14.80
N LEU A 41 39.40 18.47 -14.85
CA LEU A 41 38.45 18.49 -15.98
C LEU A 41 39.11 18.63 -17.37
N ALA A 42 40.10 19.51 -17.50
CA ALA A 42 40.78 19.78 -18.77
C ALA A 42 41.46 18.54 -19.41
N SER A 43 41.82 17.53 -18.63
CA SER A 43 42.39 16.28 -19.14
C SER A 43 41.37 15.36 -19.83
N VAL A 44 40.08 15.49 -19.48
CA VAL A 44 39.00 14.70 -20.08
C VAL A 44 38.68 15.22 -21.49
N GLU A 45 38.63 16.54 -21.66
CA GLU A 45 38.30 17.18 -22.94
C GLU A 45 39.33 16.85 -24.04
N GLN A 46 40.63 16.86 -23.72
CA GLN A 46 41.68 16.50 -24.67
C GLN A 46 41.62 15.01 -25.07
N THR A 47 41.31 14.11 -24.13
CA THR A 47 41.21 12.67 -24.40
C THR A 47 40.04 12.35 -25.36
N VAL A 48 38.93 13.09 -25.26
CA VAL A 48 37.79 12.95 -26.19
C VAL A 48 38.15 13.46 -27.59
N ALA A 49 38.87 14.58 -27.71
CA ALA A 49 39.30 15.12 -28.99
C ALA A 49 40.18 14.15 -29.79
N GLU A 50 41.13 13.49 -29.13
CA GLU A 50 42.03 12.51 -29.77
C GLU A 50 41.29 11.22 -30.20
N GLN A 51 40.29 10.76 -29.44
CA GLN A 51 39.46 9.61 -29.83
C GLN A 51 38.52 9.93 -31.01
N VAL A 52 37.98 11.15 -31.09
CA VAL A 52 37.18 11.60 -32.26
C VAL A 52 38.06 11.73 -33.51
N ALA A 53 39.32 12.16 -33.37
CA ALA A 53 40.28 12.17 -34.48
C ALA A 53 40.60 10.75 -34.99
N ALA A 54 40.76 9.78 -34.08
CA ALA A 54 41.00 8.38 -34.45
C ALA A 54 39.79 7.73 -35.16
N ALA A 55 38.57 8.01 -34.72
CA ALA A 55 37.35 7.47 -35.35
C ALA A 55 37.23 7.86 -36.83
N ASN A 56 37.44 9.16 -37.13
CA ASN A 56 37.34 9.72 -38.48
C ASN A 56 38.39 9.18 -39.47
N ALA A 57 39.46 8.51 -39.00
CA ALA A 57 40.49 7.94 -39.85
C ALA A 57 40.17 6.52 -40.37
N SER A 58 39.01 5.93 -40.00
CA SER A 58 38.74 4.50 -40.21
C SER A 58 37.46 4.16 -41.01
N SER A 59 36.63 5.15 -41.35
CA SER A 59 35.36 4.95 -42.07
C SER A 59 35.41 5.40 -43.54
N ASN A 60 35.06 4.50 -44.46
CA ASN A 60 34.99 4.80 -45.89
C ASN A 60 33.81 5.74 -46.24
N GLY A 61 34.09 7.05 -46.31
CA GLY A 61 33.50 7.94 -47.32
C GLY A 61 32.01 8.30 -47.19
N VAL A 62 31.59 8.87 -46.06
CA VAL A 62 30.39 9.74 -46.01
C VAL A 62 30.74 11.02 -45.28
N ASN A 63 30.64 12.17 -45.95
CA ASN A 63 30.85 13.47 -45.32
C ASN A 63 29.62 13.90 -44.51
N VAL A 64 29.82 14.32 -43.26
CA VAL A 64 28.81 15.02 -42.45
C VAL A 64 29.29 16.45 -42.22
N VAL A 65 28.50 17.42 -42.66
CA VAL A 65 28.75 18.85 -42.44
C VAL A 65 27.81 19.34 -41.34
N ALA A 66 28.35 19.99 -40.31
CA ALA A 66 27.54 20.59 -39.26
C ALA A 66 26.93 21.92 -39.71
N VAL A 67 25.67 22.16 -39.37
CA VAL A 67 24.94 23.42 -39.60
C VAL A 67 24.08 23.73 -38.38
N GLU A 68 24.12 24.98 -37.91
CA GLU A 68 23.33 25.45 -36.76
C GLU A 68 21.86 25.73 -37.15
N PRO A 69 20.89 25.60 -36.23
CA PRO A 69 19.47 25.76 -36.54
C PRO A 69 19.08 27.24 -36.63
N ASN A 70 18.51 27.67 -37.75
CA ASN A 70 17.87 28.99 -37.83
C ASN A 70 16.82 29.12 -38.94
N VAL A 71 15.82 29.99 -38.70
CA VAL A 71 14.75 30.43 -39.63
C VAL A 71 13.68 29.36 -40.00
N ALA A 72 12.48 29.85 -40.32
CA ALA A 72 11.30 29.09 -40.73
C ALA A 72 10.88 29.42 -42.18
N ILE A 73 9.62 29.11 -42.55
CA ILE A 73 8.85 29.59 -43.72
C ILE A 73 8.90 28.72 -45.02
N ALA A 74 7.68 28.50 -45.54
CA ALA A 74 7.25 28.17 -46.90
C ALA A 74 7.53 26.79 -47.53
N SER A 75 6.42 26.16 -47.89
CA SER A 75 6.25 25.07 -48.87
C SER A 75 6.38 25.52 -50.33
N ASN A 76 6.86 24.63 -51.20
CA ASN A 76 6.35 24.28 -52.56
C ASN A 76 7.41 23.42 -53.30
N GLY A 77 7.12 22.43 -54.14
CA GLY A 77 5.83 21.83 -54.54
C GLY A 77 5.84 21.41 -56.04
N ILE A 78 5.62 20.13 -56.36
CA ILE A 78 5.52 19.53 -57.73
C ILE A 78 5.14 18.04 -57.61
N VAL A 79 4.36 17.33 -58.45
CA VAL A 79 3.31 17.60 -59.49
C VAL A 79 2.54 16.28 -59.72
N SER A 80 1.20 16.30 -59.91
CA SER A 80 0.45 15.56 -60.97
C SER A 80 -1.09 15.60 -60.78
N SER A 81 -1.85 16.02 -61.83
CA SER A 81 -3.31 15.80 -62.10
C SER A 81 -4.35 15.98 -60.95
N GLY A 82 -5.46 16.72 -61.05
CA GLY A 82 -6.35 17.10 -62.17
C GLY A 82 -7.80 16.67 -61.79
N VAL A 83 -8.93 17.33 -62.10
CA VAL A 83 -9.33 18.29 -63.15
C VAL A 83 -10.60 19.09 -62.70
N VAL A 84 -10.61 20.43 -62.88
CA VAL A 84 -11.75 21.38 -63.12
C VAL A 84 -13.05 21.28 -62.25
N SER A 85 -13.47 22.35 -61.54
CA SER A 85 -14.51 23.32 -62.01
C SER A 85 -14.65 24.61 -61.15
N ALA A 86 -15.25 25.66 -61.75
CA ALA A 86 -15.32 27.10 -61.42
C ALA A 86 -15.91 27.61 -60.05
N PRO A 87 -15.75 28.91 -59.70
CA PRO A 87 -16.25 29.57 -58.46
C PRO A 87 -17.33 30.67 -58.67
N VAL A 88 -17.85 31.26 -57.57
CA VAL A 88 -18.48 32.61 -57.49
C VAL A 88 -18.15 33.28 -56.14
N GLU A 89 -18.08 34.61 -56.09
CA GLU A 89 -17.72 35.47 -54.94
C GLU A 89 -18.91 35.92 -54.07
N ALA A 90 -18.62 36.42 -52.85
CA ALA A 90 -19.23 37.64 -52.29
C ALA A 90 -18.45 38.13 -51.05
N ALA A 91 -18.23 39.45 -50.92
CA ALA A 91 -17.62 40.07 -49.74
C ALA A 91 -18.14 41.52 -49.51
N ILE A 92 -18.39 41.91 -48.26
CA ILE A 92 -18.72 43.29 -47.83
C ILE A 92 -18.02 43.60 -46.48
N GLN A 93 -17.63 44.86 -46.27
CA GLN A 93 -16.93 45.41 -45.10
C GLN A 93 -17.72 46.62 -44.50
N PRO A 94 -17.39 47.13 -43.29
CA PRO A 94 -18.35 47.77 -42.37
C PRO A 94 -18.33 49.32 -42.32
N VAL A 95 -19.15 49.91 -41.43
CA VAL A 95 -19.22 51.35 -41.10
C VAL A 95 -19.33 51.58 -39.57
N VAL A 96 -19.00 52.79 -39.11
CA VAL A 96 -18.81 53.27 -37.71
C VAL A 96 -20.06 54.12 -37.27
N ALA A 97 -20.27 54.69 -36.06
CA ALA A 97 -19.38 55.08 -34.95
C ALA A 97 -20.09 55.32 -33.58
N THR A 98 -19.27 55.34 -32.51
CA THR A 98 -19.29 56.16 -31.26
C THR A 98 -20.59 56.77 -30.69
N LEU A 99 -20.76 56.72 -29.35
CA LEU A 99 -20.69 57.91 -28.45
C LEU A 99 -20.68 57.56 -26.93
N LEU A 100 -20.61 58.58 -26.07
CA LEU A 100 -20.30 58.63 -24.60
C LEU A 100 -21.22 59.70 -23.90
N PRO A 101 -21.19 59.98 -22.56
CA PRO A 101 -20.63 59.26 -21.39
C PRO A 101 -21.67 59.01 -20.22
N PRO A 102 -21.66 59.61 -18.98
CA PRO A 102 -21.86 58.80 -17.74
C PRO A 102 -22.91 59.32 -16.72
N VAL A 103 -23.05 58.64 -15.57
CA VAL A 103 -23.78 59.10 -14.36
C VAL A 103 -22.94 58.78 -13.10
N ALA A 104 -23.14 59.54 -12.00
CA ALA A 104 -22.39 59.46 -10.75
C ALA A 104 -23.31 59.64 -9.50
N ASN A 105 -22.70 59.81 -8.31
CA ASN A 105 -23.29 60.26 -7.02
C ASN A 105 -24.11 59.24 -6.18
N ASP A 106 -24.19 59.30 -4.84
CA ASP A 106 -23.33 59.92 -3.79
C ASP A 106 -23.80 59.48 -2.35
N GLN A 107 -22.94 59.65 -1.31
CA GLN A 107 -23.20 59.87 0.16
C GLN A 107 -24.31 59.06 0.96
N SER A 108 -24.30 58.87 2.31
CA SER A 108 -23.31 59.04 3.41
C SER A 108 -23.84 58.56 4.80
N GLN A 109 -22.95 58.47 5.81
CA GLN A 109 -23.21 58.54 7.29
C GLN A 109 -24.12 57.42 7.90
N ILE A 110 -24.40 57.31 9.22
CA ILE A 110 -23.98 58.03 10.46
C ILE A 110 -23.80 57.00 11.62
N SER A 111 -22.76 57.10 12.49
CA SER A 111 -22.69 56.47 13.85
C SER A 111 -21.43 56.85 14.65
N ASN A 112 -21.43 56.67 15.99
CA ASN A 112 -20.24 56.74 16.88
C ASN A 112 -20.44 55.99 18.23
N ALA A 113 -19.37 55.43 18.81
CA ALA A 113 -19.15 55.23 20.26
C ALA A 113 -17.64 54.93 20.50
N ILE A 114 -16.81 55.92 20.89
CA ILE A 114 -16.46 56.36 22.26
C ILE A 114 -15.31 55.54 22.93
N LEU A 115 -14.22 56.26 23.28
CA LEU A 115 -12.97 55.88 23.99
C LEU A 115 -13.17 55.87 25.54
N PRO A 116 -12.20 55.50 26.44
CA PRO A 116 -10.71 55.48 26.35
C PRO A 116 -10.04 54.19 26.98
N THR A 117 -8.77 54.05 27.41
CA THR A 117 -7.59 54.94 27.67
C THR A 117 -6.23 54.18 27.61
N SER A 118 -5.13 54.92 27.36
CA SER A 118 -3.72 54.77 27.84
C SER A 118 -3.04 53.40 28.12
N THR A 119 -1.97 53.14 27.34
CA THR A 119 -0.54 52.86 27.71
C THR A 119 -0.10 52.73 29.19
N PRO A 120 1.08 52.10 29.51
CA PRO A 120 2.25 51.83 28.63
C PRO A 120 2.84 50.40 28.67
N ALA A 121 3.93 50.17 27.92
CA ALA A 121 4.68 48.91 27.81
C ALA A 121 5.92 48.85 28.73
N ILE A 122 6.48 47.65 28.90
CA ILE A 122 7.83 47.40 29.43
C ILE A 122 8.52 46.36 28.54
N SER A 123 9.76 46.64 28.13
CA SER A 123 10.67 45.69 27.47
C SER A 123 11.93 45.54 28.31
N ILE A 124 12.47 44.32 28.44
CA ILE A 124 13.88 44.06 28.81
C ILE A 124 14.40 42.96 27.88
N ASP A 125 15.67 43.09 27.47
CA ASP A 125 16.33 42.31 26.42
C ASP A 125 17.36 41.30 26.99
N VAL A 126 18.05 40.55 26.12
CA VAL A 126 18.74 39.29 26.46
C VAL A 126 20.29 39.36 26.41
N GLN A 127 20.94 39.10 27.55
CA GLN A 127 22.35 38.61 27.69
C GLN A 127 23.45 39.61 27.18
N PRO A 128 24.80 39.31 27.18
CA PRO A 128 25.50 38.05 27.49
C PRO A 128 26.80 38.08 28.35
N SER A 129 27.16 36.87 28.82
CA SER A 129 28.52 36.27 28.91
C SER A 129 29.71 36.96 29.64
N ALA A 130 30.39 36.19 30.51
CA ALA A 130 31.85 36.04 30.55
C ALA A 130 32.25 34.81 31.42
N ALA A 131 33.49 34.33 31.33
CA ALA A 131 33.99 33.14 32.03
C ALA A 131 35.16 33.44 32.98
N ASN A 132 35.46 32.53 33.93
CA ASN A 132 36.83 32.01 34.18
C ASN A 132 36.89 30.96 35.31
N ALA A 133 37.91 30.09 35.25
CA ALA A 133 38.43 29.25 36.35
C ALA A 133 39.75 29.90 36.90
N PRO A 134 40.55 29.35 37.86
CA PRO A 134 40.96 27.94 37.98
C PRO A 134 41.26 27.42 39.42
N ALA A 135 41.97 26.27 39.45
CA ALA A 135 42.91 25.80 40.48
C ALA A 135 42.43 24.92 41.67
N SER A 136 42.99 23.71 41.71
CA SER A 136 43.31 22.89 42.91
C SER A 136 44.76 23.21 43.35
N PRO A 137 45.40 22.66 44.42
CA PRO A 137 45.62 21.21 44.64
C PRO A 137 45.82 20.73 46.12
N VAL A 138 46.39 19.51 46.23
CA VAL A 138 47.21 18.86 47.30
C VAL A 138 46.58 18.01 48.44
N ASP A 139 47.25 16.87 48.63
CA ASP A 139 47.43 15.98 49.79
C ASP A 139 46.25 15.18 50.41
N ALA A 140 46.46 14.03 51.07
CA ALA A 140 47.35 12.84 50.87
C ALA A 140 47.24 11.91 52.12
N GLN A 141 47.77 10.68 52.00
CA GLN A 141 48.02 9.71 53.11
C GLN A 141 46.80 9.05 53.80
N VAL A 142 46.90 7.86 54.44
CA VAL A 142 47.60 6.59 54.09
C VAL A 142 47.12 5.45 55.02
N ALA A 143 47.46 4.20 54.67
CA ALA A 143 47.43 2.98 55.50
C ALA A 143 46.08 2.25 55.72
N ALA A 144 46.16 0.92 55.66
CA ALA A 144 45.06 -0.03 55.77
C ALA A 144 45.09 -0.81 57.08
N SER A 145 43.98 -1.47 57.43
CA SER A 145 43.98 -2.82 58.05
C SER A 145 42.58 -3.45 58.03
N ASN A 146 42.52 -4.76 58.29
CA ASN A 146 41.39 -5.69 58.18
C ASN A 146 41.62 -6.78 59.28
N PRO A 147 40.71 -7.73 59.60
CA PRO A 147 39.29 -7.90 59.24
C PRO A 147 38.39 -8.29 60.46
N ALA A 148 37.26 -8.96 60.18
CA ALA A 148 36.44 -9.83 61.06
C ALA A 148 35.53 -9.17 62.12
N ASP A 149 34.48 -9.82 62.66
CA ASP A 149 33.50 -10.83 62.21
C ASP A 149 32.64 -11.20 63.45
N THR A 150 31.31 -11.16 63.39
CA THR A 150 30.34 -11.96 64.21
C THR A 150 28.88 -11.54 63.96
N THR A 151 27.92 -12.35 64.42
CA THR A 151 26.50 -12.30 64.02
C THR A 151 25.48 -12.13 65.16
N ALA A 152 24.27 -11.71 64.76
CA ALA A 152 22.94 -12.03 65.34
C ALA A 152 22.25 -11.08 66.37
N VAL A 153 21.09 -10.54 65.94
CA VAL A 153 19.79 -10.44 66.69
C VAL A 153 19.75 -9.44 67.89
N GLN A 154 18.80 -8.49 68.03
CA GLN A 154 17.33 -8.57 67.83
C GLN A 154 16.63 -7.20 67.53
N ALA A 155 15.37 -7.30 67.08
CA ALA A 155 14.44 -6.28 66.56
C ALA A 155 14.18 -4.96 67.34
N GLN A 156 13.90 -3.86 66.60
CA GLN A 156 12.53 -3.31 66.41
C GLN A 156 12.45 -2.17 65.35
N GLU A 157 11.24 -1.94 64.82
CA GLU A 157 10.85 -0.90 63.83
C GLU A 157 10.52 0.47 64.51
N PRO A 158 10.32 1.63 63.80
CA PRO A 158 9.71 1.75 62.46
C PRO A 158 10.27 2.81 61.46
N GLN A 159 9.83 2.63 60.19
CA GLN A 159 9.68 3.63 59.11
C GLN A 159 10.78 4.68 58.80
N LYS A 160 11.37 4.55 57.60
CA LYS A 160 11.27 5.62 56.57
C LYS A 160 11.42 5.05 55.15
N VAL A 161 10.75 5.68 54.17
CA VAL A 161 10.78 5.29 52.75
C VAL A 161 11.86 6.07 51.98
N ALA A 162 12.65 5.38 51.16
CA ALA A 162 13.51 5.92 50.10
C ALA A 162 13.83 4.80 49.08
N ASP A 163 14.07 5.16 47.81
CA ASP A 163 14.22 4.22 46.70
C ASP A 163 15.53 3.40 46.70
N SER A 164 15.46 2.21 46.12
CA SER A 164 16.62 1.43 45.68
C SER A 164 16.45 0.97 44.23
N GLN A 165 17.28 1.48 43.33
CA GLN A 165 17.37 0.93 41.97
C GLN A 165 18.04 -0.46 42.02
N ALA A 166 17.39 -1.46 41.43
CA ALA A 166 17.94 -2.80 41.25
C ALA A 166 18.19 -3.07 39.76
N GLN A 167 19.45 -3.20 39.36
CA GLN A 167 19.80 -3.73 38.04
C GLN A 167 19.65 -5.27 38.05
N PRO A 168 19.05 -5.89 37.01
CA PRO A 168 18.99 -7.34 36.90
C PRO A 168 20.37 -7.90 36.48
N GLN A 169 21.02 -8.63 37.38
CA GLN A 169 22.21 -9.43 37.06
C GLN A 169 21.82 -10.59 36.13
N ILE A 170 22.43 -10.68 34.95
CA ILE A 170 22.28 -11.85 34.07
C ILE A 170 23.12 -13.00 34.67
N VAL A 171 22.45 -14.07 35.08
CA VAL A 171 23.11 -15.28 35.60
C VAL A 171 23.68 -16.08 34.43
N ALA A 172 25.00 -16.24 34.38
CA ALA A 172 25.67 -17.09 33.41
C ALA A 172 25.26 -18.57 33.61
N VAL A 173 24.68 -19.19 32.58
CA VAL A 173 24.29 -20.60 32.61
C VAL A 173 25.51 -21.46 32.24
N ALA A 174 25.81 -22.46 33.06
CA ALA A 174 26.98 -23.31 32.85
C ALA A 174 26.87 -24.18 31.57
N ASN A 175 28.01 -24.43 30.92
CA ASN A 175 28.14 -25.24 29.71
C ASN A 175 27.44 -26.61 29.84
N VAL A 176 26.30 -26.77 29.17
CA VAL A 176 25.67 -28.08 28.94
C VAL A 176 26.30 -28.70 27.70
N ALA A 177 26.75 -29.96 27.82
CA ALA A 177 27.33 -30.69 26.69
C ALA A 177 26.31 -30.84 25.53
N PRO A 178 26.74 -30.82 24.25
CA PRO A 178 25.83 -30.82 23.12
C PRO A 178 24.95 -32.07 23.11
N ALA A 179 23.65 -31.89 23.24
CA ALA A 179 22.68 -32.96 23.09
C ALA A 179 22.71 -33.48 21.65
N ASN A 180 22.66 -34.82 21.48
CA ASN A 180 22.55 -35.44 20.16
C ASN A 180 21.38 -34.82 19.39
N ALA A 181 21.61 -34.47 18.12
CA ALA A 181 20.63 -33.81 17.28
C ALA A 181 19.34 -34.65 17.16
N ALA A 182 18.31 -34.27 17.93
CA ALA A 182 16.99 -34.87 17.83
C ALA A 182 16.46 -34.62 16.42
N ALA A 183 16.01 -35.67 15.75
CA ALA A 183 15.44 -35.57 14.41
C ALA A 183 14.29 -34.56 14.42
N ALA A 184 14.34 -33.56 13.55
CA ALA A 184 13.27 -32.57 13.43
C ALA A 184 11.95 -33.29 13.14
N VAL A 185 10.90 -32.93 13.87
CA VAL A 185 9.56 -33.51 13.66
C VAL A 185 9.16 -33.19 12.21
N PRO A 186 8.90 -34.20 11.36
CA PRO A 186 8.55 -33.95 9.97
C PRO A 186 7.23 -33.18 9.93
N VAL A 187 7.27 -32.01 9.28
CA VAL A 187 6.12 -31.13 9.11
C VAL A 187 5.05 -31.87 8.30
N GLN A 188 4.06 -32.43 8.99
CA GLN A 188 2.98 -33.21 8.39
C GLN A 188 2.00 -32.27 7.67
N LEU A 189 2.28 -32.01 6.41
CA LEU A 189 1.37 -31.32 5.50
C LEU A 189 0.57 -32.31 4.67
N THR A 190 -0.57 -31.83 4.21
CA THR A 190 -1.49 -32.54 3.32
C THR A 190 -0.79 -32.89 2.00
N ALA A 191 -0.89 -34.14 1.55
CA ALA A 191 -0.35 -34.57 0.25
C ALA A 191 -1.19 -34.04 -0.96
N GLN A 192 -2.06 -33.07 -0.73
CA GLN A 192 -2.90 -32.42 -1.72
C GLN A 192 -2.14 -31.23 -2.32
N LEU A 193 -2.40 -30.92 -3.59
CA LEU A 193 -1.80 -29.80 -4.29
C LEU A 193 -2.91 -28.92 -4.90
N PRO A 194 -2.75 -27.58 -4.93
CA PRO A 194 -1.61 -26.82 -4.41
C PRO A 194 -1.57 -26.76 -2.87
N GLN A 195 -0.43 -26.31 -2.33
CA GLN A 195 -0.27 -25.84 -0.94
C GLN A 195 0.05 -24.33 -0.98
N LEU A 196 -0.56 -23.50 -0.13
CA LEU A 196 -0.29 -22.04 -0.07
C LEU A 196 0.40 -21.61 1.23
N ALA A 197 1.21 -20.55 1.16
CA ALA A 197 1.96 -20.00 2.29
C ALA A 197 1.45 -18.63 2.74
N TRP A 198 1.23 -18.44 4.04
CA TRP A 198 0.93 -17.17 4.68
C TRP A 198 2.14 -16.62 5.45
N PHE A 199 2.49 -15.35 5.25
CA PHE A 199 3.55 -14.63 5.98
C PHE A 199 3.40 -13.12 5.80
N TYR A 200 3.94 -12.23 6.65
CA TYR A 200 4.68 -12.44 7.90
C TYR A 200 3.90 -11.92 9.13
N LYS A 201 2.66 -11.46 8.91
CA LYS A 201 1.82 -10.71 9.85
C LYS A 201 0.34 -11.13 9.75
N PRO A 202 -0.50 -10.82 10.74
CA PRO A 202 -1.96 -10.92 10.62
C PRO A 202 -2.49 -10.13 9.41
N PRO A 203 -3.57 -10.60 8.77
CA PRO A 203 -4.16 -9.89 7.65
C PRO A 203 -4.71 -8.52 8.07
N THR A 204 -4.94 -7.62 7.12
CA THR A 204 -5.58 -6.31 7.38
C THR A 204 -7.08 -6.45 7.61
N ASP A 205 -7.75 -7.27 6.80
CA ASP A 205 -9.19 -7.56 6.86
C ASP A 205 -9.63 -8.40 8.08
N GLN A 206 -8.68 -8.95 8.85
CA GLN A 206 -8.93 -9.87 9.97
C GLN A 206 -9.73 -11.13 9.61
N ASN A 207 -9.74 -11.54 8.33
CA ASN A 207 -10.46 -12.72 7.84
C ASN A 207 -9.70 -14.02 8.14
N TYR A 208 -9.61 -14.36 9.43
CA TYR A 208 -8.88 -15.53 9.92
C TYR A 208 -9.46 -16.85 9.38
N ASP A 209 -10.75 -16.91 9.07
CA ASP A 209 -11.38 -18.11 8.48
C ASP A 209 -10.95 -18.34 7.03
N GLN A 210 -10.82 -17.28 6.23
CA GLN A 210 -10.22 -17.37 4.89
C GLN A 210 -8.77 -17.85 4.95
N LEU A 211 -8.00 -17.44 5.97
CA LEU A 211 -6.63 -17.93 6.20
C LEU A 211 -6.62 -19.44 6.49
N VAL A 212 -7.41 -19.91 7.48
CA VAL A 212 -7.45 -21.34 7.85
C VAL A 212 -8.00 -22.22 6.73
N ALA A 213 -8.92 -21.70 5.90
CA ALA A 213 -9.53 -22.46 4.81
C ALA A 213 -8.69 -22.56 3.52
N ASN A 214 -7.65 -21.72 3.33
CA ASN A 214 -6.93 -21.63 2.05
C ASN A 214 -5.40 -21.72 2.14
N PHE A 215 -4.80 -21.68 3.33
CA PHE A 215 -3.34 -21.71 3.49
C PHE A 215 -2.88 -22.90 4.33
N ASP A 216 -1.75 -23.48 3.95
CA ASP A 216 -1.20 -24.73 4.49
C ASP A 216 0.09 -24.50 5.27
N PHE A 217 0.80 -23.39 5.05
CA PHE A 217 2.05 -23.05 5.74
C PHE A 217 2.00 -21.63 6.30
N PHE A 218 2.44 -21.42 7.54
CA PHE A 218 2.29 -20.13 8.21
C PHE A 218 3.59 -19.63 8.84
N ILE A 219 3.81 -18.32 8.73
CA ILE A 219 4.85 -17.57 9.42
C ILE A 219 4.21 -16.31 10.00
N LEU A 220 4.39 -16.05 11.29
CA LEU A 220 3.96 -14.81 11.95
C LEU A 220 5.12 -14.23 12.79
N THR A 221 4.95 -13.00 13.29
CA THR A 221 5.97 -12.32 14.09
C THR A 221 5.65 -12.43 15.59
N HIS A 222 6.65 -12.28 16.46
CA HIS A 222 6.39 -12.13 17.90
C HIS A 222 5.55 -10.85 18.11
N LYS A 223 4.65 -10.88 19.10
CA LYS A 223 3.55 -9.94 19.33
C LYS A 223 2.33 -10.17 18.42
N ASP A 224 2.32 -11.26 17.64
CA ASP A 224 1.12 -11.78 16.92
C ASP A 224 0.55 -13.07 17.57
N GLU A 225 1.01 -13.48 18.76
CA GLU A 225 0.61 -14.71 19.46
C GLU A 225 -0.92 -14.88 19.55
N ALA A 226 -1.65 -13.82 19.88
CA ALA A 226 -3.11 -13.86 19.98
C ALA A 226 -3.80 -14.24 18.66
N VAL A 227 -3.22 -13.87 17.50
CA VAL A 227 -3.71 -14.27 16.18
C VAL A 227 -3.31 -15.70 15.84
N ARG A 228 -2.08 -16.12 16.20
CA ARG A 228 -1.66 -17.52 16.08
C ARG A 228 -2.61 -18.45 16.85
N ASP A 229 -2.97 -18.07 18.07
CA ASP A 229 -3.83 -18.87 18.95
C ASP A 229 -5.31 -18.82 18.52
N LEU A 230 -5.76 -17.71 17.93
CA LEU A 230 -7.07 -17.63 17.25
C LEU A 230 -7.14 -18.54 16.02
N LEU A 231 -6.09 -18.60 15.20
CA LEU A 231 -6.01 -19.53 14.06
C LEU A 231 -6.03 -20.99 14.53
N ARG A 232 -5.30 -21.31 15.62
CA ARG A 232 -5.34 -22.63 16.29
C ARG A 232 -6.75 -22.97 16.79
N ALA A 233 -7.43 -22.03 17.46
CA ALA A 233 -8.81 -22.20 17.94
C ALA A 233 -9.82 -22.38 16.80
N LYS A 234 -9.60 -21.75 15.65
CA LYS A 234 -10.34 -21.97 14.39
C LYS A 234 -10.00 -23.29 13.69
N GLY A 235 -9.16 -24.14 14.29
CA GLY A 235 -8.87 -25.50 13.83
C GLY A 235 -7.61 -25.65 12.98
N LEU A 236 -6.77 -24.61 12.85
CA LEU A 236 -5.54 -24.70 12.08
C LEU A 236 -4.54 -25.69 12.71
N LYS A 237 -4.11 -26.69 11.92
CA LYS A 237 -3.16 -27.75 12.34
C LYS A 237 -1.75 -27.58 11.78
N ALA A 238 -1.56 -26.78 10.74
CA ALA A 238 -0.25 -26.51 10.16
C ALA A 238 0.67 -25.80 11.16
N PRO A 239 2.00 -26.06 11.19
CA PRO A 239 2.92 -25.34 12.05
C PRO A 239 2.98 -23.85 11.67
N ILE A 240 3.16 -23.00 12.67
CA ILE A 240 3.28 -21.55 12.52
C ILE A 240 4.67 -21.16 13.03
N LEU A 241 5.57 -20.80 12.10
CA LEU A 241 6.94 -20.44 12.44
C LEU A 241 7.07 -18.97 12.87
N GLN A 242 7.98 -18.73 13.80
CA GLN A 242 8.34 -17.40 14.29
C GLN A 242 9.30 -16.71 13.31
N TYR A 243 8.87 -15.63 12.65
CA TYR A 243 9.73 -14.73 11.87
C TYR A 243 10.70 -13.98 12.80
N ILE A 244 12.02 -14.09 12.57
CA ILE A 244 13.04 -13.26 13.22
C ILE A 244 14.09 -12.86 12.18
N ARG A 245 14.48 -11.59 12.14
CA ARG A 245 15.71 -11.16 11.46
C ARG A 245 16.92 -11.38 12.37
N TRP A 246 17.90 -12.12 11.87
CA TRP A 246 19.11 -12.54 12.62
C TRP A 246 20.31 -11.63 12.36
N ASP A 247 20.20 -10.78 11.34
CA ASP A 247 21.23 -9.95 10.74
C ASP A 247 21.27 -8.51 11.31
N ALA A 248 20.24 -8.10 12.06
CA ALA A 248 20.09 -6.75 12.57
C ALA A 248 19.07 -6.62 13.72
N ILE A 249 19.34 -5.70 14.66
CA ILE A 249 18.41 -5.29 15.73
C ILE A 249 17.90 -3.87 15.50
N ASN A 250 16.69 -3.57 16.00
CA ASN A 250 16.07 -2.25 15.92
C ASN A 250 16.66 -1.30 16.96
N ALA A 251 16.93 -0.04 16.58
CA ALA A 251 17.17 1.05 17.50
C ALA A 251 15.83 1.74 17.83
N PRO A 252 15.22 1.50 19.00
CA PRO A 252 13.97 2.13 19.38
C PRO A 252 14.16 3.61 19.75
N ALA A 253 13.07 4.38 19.73
CA ALA A 253 13.08 5.82 20.06
C ALA A 253 13.55 6.14 21.50
N SER A 254 13.45 5.18 22.42
CA SER A 254 14.04 5.25 23.76
C SER A 254 14.34 3.84 24.30
N CYS A 255 15.14 3.73 25.35
CA CYS A 255 15.40 2.44 26.01
C CYS A 255 14.16 1.82 26.67
N THR A 256 13.12 2.62 26.96
CA THR A 256 11.84 2.15 27.54
C THR A 256 10.78 1.87 26.48
N ALA A 257 10.96 2.33 25.25
CA ALA A 257 10.03 2.06 24.15
C ALA A 257 10.05 0.58 23.76
N THR A 258 8.88 0.05 23.38
CA THR A 258 8.71 -1.37 23.04
C THR A 258 9.28 -1.64 21.63
N PRO A 259 10.35 -2.44 21.47
CA PRO A 259 10.92 -2.72 20.14
C PRO A 259 9.99 -3.57 19.29
N ARG A 260 10.18 -3.55 17.96
CA ARG A 260 9.49 -4.48 17.06
C ARG A 260 9.82 -5.94 17.42
N GLY A 261 8.82 -6.82 17.39
CA GLY A 261 8.98 -8.26 17.66
C GLY A 261 9.63 -9.06 16.52
N ASN A 262 10.15 -8.41 15.48
CA ASN A 262 10.66 -9.06 14.27
C ASN A 262 12.16 -9.38 14.32
N GLN A 263 12.76 -9.35 15.51
CA GLN A 263 14.20 -9.39 15.76
C GLN A 263 14.48 -9.81 17.21
N ALA A 264 15.68 -10.31 17.53
CA ALA A 264 15.93 -10.98 18.81
C ALA A 264 15.96 -10.06 20.05
N ALA A 265 16.32 -8.78 19.90
CA ALA A 265 16.31 -7.78 20.98
C ALA A 265 14.89 -7.18 21.17
N TYR A 266 13.90 -8.04 21.39
CA TYR A 266 12.46 -7.67 21.34
C TYR A 266 11.91 -7.01 22.61
N LYS A 267 12.69 -6.97 23.69
CA LYS A 267 12.29 -6.43 25.00
C LYS A 267 12.76 -4.97 25.14
N PRO A 268 12.02 -4.10 25.86
CA PRO A 268 12.56 -2.84 26.34
C PRO A 268 13.89 -3.07 27.08
N GLY A 269 14.84 -2.14 26.97
CA GLY A 269 16.21 -2.30 27.45
C GLY A 269 17.17 -2.92 26.44
N ASP A 270 16.81 -4.06 25.80
CA ASP A 270 17.76 -4.93 25.05
C ASP A 270 18.71 -4.15 24.13
N PHE A 271 18.21 -3.25 23.26
CA PHE A 271 19.08 -2.48 22.35
C PHE A 271 20.07 -1.56 23.09
N CYS A 272 19.62 -0.89 24.15
CA CYS A 272 20.46 0.04 24.92
C CYS A 272 21.54 -0.69 25.70
N ASP A 273 21.22 -1.85 26.28
CA ASP A 273 22.20 -2.68 26.98
C ASP A 273 23.24 -3.26 26.01
N ILE A 274 22.82 -3.67 24.80
CA ILE A 274 23.72 -4.17 23.76
C ILE A 274 24.63 -3.05 23.21
N ILE A 275 24.11 -1.86 22.89
CA ILE A 275 24.95 -0.75 22.37
C ILE A 275 25.88 -0.14 23.44
N ALA A 276 25.51 -0.22 24.72
CA ALA A 276 26.39 0.17 25.82
C ALA A 276 27.52 -0.84 26.06
N ASN A 277 27.17 -2.13 26.23
CA ASN A 277 28.06 -3.15 26.81
C ASN A 277 28.64 -4.14 25.79
N HIS A 278 28.05 -4.27 24.60
CA HIS A 278 28.33 -5.33 23.62
C HIS A 278 28.63 -4.78 22.22
N LYS A 279 29.54 -3.79 22.15
CA LYS A 279 29.91 -3.13 20.89
C LYS A 279 30.56 -4.06 19.87
N ASP A 280 31.12 -5.17 20.32
CA ASP A 280 31.69 -6.26 19.51
C ASP A 280 30.61 -7.15 18.84
N TRP A 281 29.36 -7.08 19.28
CA TRP A 281 28.23 -7.80 18.67
C TRP A 281 27.71 -7.10 17.41
N PHE A 282 28.09 -5.84 17.16
CA PHE A 282 27.73 -5.11 15.94
C PHE A 282 28.72 -5.38 14.82
N LEU A 283 28.23 -5.38 13.59
CA LEU A 283 29.07 -5.34 12.40
C LEU A 283 29.55 -3.90 12.21
N LEU A 284 30.87 -3.69 12.29
CA LEU A 284 31.48 -2.36 12.21
C LEU A 284 32.00 -2.05 10.81
N ASP A 285 32.01 -0.77 10.44
CA ASP A 285 32.70 -0.25 9.26
C ASP A 285 34.19 -0.02 9.52
N ALA A 286 34.92 0.43 8.49
CA ALA A 286 36.36 0.69 8.57
C ALA A 286 36.76 1.84 9.52
N SER A 287 35.79 2.61 10.05
CA SER A 287 36.00 3.62 11.09
C SER A 287 35.70 3.11 12.51
N GLY A 288 35.24 1.86 12.65
CA GLY A 288 34.80 1.27 13.91
C GLY A 288 33.36 1.64 14.31
N LYS A 289 32.57 2.22 13.41
CA LYS A 289 31.16 2.57 13.65
C LYS A 289 30.25 1.42 13.25
N GLY A 290 29.21 1.15 14.04
CA GLY A 290 28.20 0.14 13.71
C GLY A 290 27.45 0.46 12.41
N ILE A 291 27.40 -0.50 11.48
CA ILE A 291 26.73 -0.35 10.19
C ILE A 291 25.21 -0.34 10.40
N SER A 292 24.55 0.73 9.96
CA SER A 292 23.11 0.93 10.15
C SER A 292 22.36 1.12 8.81
N PHE A 293 21.08 0.77 8.80
CA PHE A 293 20.16 1.02 7.67
C PHE A 293 18.76 1.38 8.18
N VAL A 294 17.96 2.05 7.35
CA VAL A 294 16.56 2.37 7.64
C VAL A 294 15.65 1.36 6.95
N SER A 295 14.59 0.91 7.63
CA SER A 295 13.62 -0.06 7.10
C SER A 295 12.24 0.18 7.70
N GLY A 296 11.27 0.58 6.87
CA GLY A 296 9.90 0.88 7.31
C GLY A 296 9.83 1.99 8.38
N GLY A 297 10.61 3.07 8.19
CA GLY A 297 10.74 4.20 9.11
C GLY A 297 11.77 4.00 10.24
N ASP A 298 12.04 2.77 10.66
CA ASP A 298 12.93 2.48 11.79
C ASP A 298 14.40 2.35 11.38
N THR A 299 15.30 2.79 12.27
CA THR A 299 16.73 2.49 12.17
C THR A 299 17.03 1.09 12.72
N TYR A 300 17.88 0.35 12.02
CA TYR A 300 18.40 -0.94 12.44
C TYR A 300 19.92 -0.96 12.32
N TYR A 301 20.58 -1.65 13.25
CA TYR A 301 22.02 -1.87 13.26
C TYR A 301 22.34 -3.32 12.92
N ARG A 302 23.32 -3.53 12.04
CA ARG A 302 23.82 -4.84 11.62
C ARG A 302 24.53 -5.53 12.77
N MET A 303 24.22 -6.81 12.96
CA MET A 303 24.88 -7.65 13.95
C MET A 303 26.00 -8.47 13.31
N ASN A 304 26.98 -8.86 14.12
CA ASN A 304 28.17 -9.61 13.74
C ASN A 304 27.93 -11.13 13.94
N PRO A 305 27.61 -11.90 12.90
CA PRO A 305 27.48 -13.36 12.99
C PRO A 305 28.70 -14.09 13.59
N ALA A 306 29.90 -13.53 13.47
CA ALA A 306 31.10 -14.12 14.05
C ALA A 306 31.21 -13.89 15.57
N SER A 307 30.48 -12.93 16.16
CA SER A 307 30.44 -12.76 17.61
C SER A 307 29.82 -14.00 18.29
N ALA A 308 30.46 -14.47 19.36
CA ALA A 308 29.94 -15.58 20.17
C ALA A 308 28.72 -15.13 20.99
N GLY A 309 28.81 -13.95 21.62
CA GLY A 309 27.73 -13.40 22.44
C GLY A 309 26.48 -13.07 21.63
N TRP A 310 26.60 -12.54 20.41
CA TRP A 310 25.44 -12.35 19.53
C TRP A 310 24.74 -13.68 19.20
N ARG A 311 25.52 -14.72 18.86
CA ARG A 311 25.01 -16.06 18.56
C ARG A 311 24.30 -16.69 19.75
N GLU A 312 24.88 -16.58 20.94
CA GLU A 312 24.28 -17.04 22.20
C GLU A 312 23.00 -16.28 22.56
N PHE A 313 23.02 -14.95 22.48
CA PHE A 313 21.86 -14.09 22.73
C PHE A 313 20.70 -14.39 21.77
N PHE A 314 20.98 -14.49 20.47
CA PHE A 314 19.98 -14.80 19.45
C PHE A 314 19.32 -16.16 19.70
N VAL A 315 20.11 -17.21 19.94
CA VAL A 315 19.60 -18.56 20.25
C VAL A 315 18.83 -18.58 21.57
N THR A 316 19.27 -17.82 22.58
CA THR A 316 18.59 -17.70 23.87
C THR A 316 17.23 -17.05 23.68
N ARG A 317 17.14 -15.91 22.98
CA ARG A 317 15.87 -15.22 22.68
C ARG A 317 14.95 -16.04 21.77
N ALA A 318 15.48 -16.81 20.81
CA ALA A 318 14.70 -17.70 19.96
C ALA A 318 14.12 -18.92 20.72
N ASN A 319 14.91 -19.55 21.60
CA ASN A 319 14.40 -20.59 22.50
C ASN A 319 13.44 -20.02 23.55
N GLU A 320 13.70 -18.80 24.05
CA GLU A 320 12.78 -18.07 24.94
C GLU A 320 11.40 -17.91 24.28
N MET A 321 11.34 -17.36 23.06
CA MET A 321 10.09 -17.25 22.28
C MET A 321 9.41 -18.62 22.11
N LYS A 322 10.14 -19.66 21.72
CA LYS A 322 9.60 -21.03 21.59
C LYS A 322 8.95 -21.51 22.88
N THR A 323 9.64 -21.37 24.02
CA THR A 323 9.21 -21.94 25.32
C THR A 323 8.18 -21.12 26.08
N GLN A 324 8.26 -19.79 26.04
CA GLN A 324 7.33 -18.90 26.76
C GLN A 324 6.06 -18.63 25.96
N PHE A 325 6.20 -18.46 24.64
CA PHE A 325 5.08 -18.07 23.79
C PHE A 325 4.51 -19.24 22.99
N GLY A 326 5.20 -20.37 22.82
CA GLY A 326 4.64 -21.57 22.17
C GLY A 326 4.70 -21.57 20.63
N TRP A 327 5.77 -21.03 20.05
CA TRP A 327 6.00 -21.05 18.60
C TRP A 327 6.52 -22.41 18.11
N ASP A 328 6.00 -22.92 16.98
CA ASP A 328 6.31 -24.27 16.49
C ASP A 328 7.76 -24.41 15.96
N GLY A 329 8.41 -23.30 15.61
CA GLY A 329 9.79 -23.25 15.12
C GLY A 329 10.20 -21.85 14.67
N LEU A 330 11.33 -21.73 13.98
CA LEU A 330 11.99 -20.47 13.64
C LEU A 330 12.13 -20.29 12.13
N PHE A 331 11.78 -19.09 11.66
CA PHE A 331 12.03 -18.60 10.31
C PHE A 331 12.99 -17.40 10.35
N MET A 332 14.20 -17.58 9.84
CA MET A 332 15.26 -16.57 9.82
C MET A 332 15.24 -15.78 8.50
N ASP A 333 14.83 -14.52 8.54
CA ASP A 333 14.80 -13.68 7.34
C ASP A 333 16.15 -12.97 7.07
N SER A 334 16.34 -12.51 5.84
CA SER A 334 17.52 -11.77 5.35
C SER A 334 18.84 -12.57 5.32
N VAL A 335 19.03 -13.42 4.30
CA VAL A 335 20.38 -13.78 3.83
C VAL A 335 20.92 -12.60 3.02
N VAL A 336 21.86 -11.85 3.60
CA VAL A 336 22.13 -10.46 3.17
C VAL A 336 23.15 -10.37 2.03
N LYS A 337 22.70 -10.12 0.80
CA LYS A 337 23.59 -9.76 -0.31
C LYS A 337 24.04 -8.29 -0.20
N GLY A 338 25.33 -8.02 -0.44
CA GLY A 338 25.88 -6.66 -0.51
C GLY A 338 26.26 -6.01 0.84
N THR A 339 26.48 -6.81 1.89
CA THR A 339 27.06 -6.31 3.17
C THR A 339 28.40 -6.98 3.46
N SER A 340 29.09 -6.55 4.52
CA SER A 340 30.31 -7.20 5.03
C SER A 340 30.08 -8.59 5.64
N ILE A 341 28.83 -9.08 5.70
CA ILE A 341 28.51 -10.46 6.09
C ILE A 341 28.73 -11.37 4.88
N THR A 342 29.59 -12.38 5.02
CA THR A 342 29.89 -13.33 3.93
C THR A 342 28.96 -14.55 3.97
N GLN A 343 29.00 -15.37 2.90
CA GLN A 343 28.42 -16.72 2.91
C GLN A 343 28.98 -17.55 4.07
N ALA A 344 30.29 -17.47 4.34
CA ALA A 344 30.94 -18.27 5.39
C ALA A 344 30.45 -17.88 6.80
N ASP A 345 30.23 -16.59 7.06
CA ASP A 345 29.66 -16.12 8.32
C ASP A 345 28.20 -16.57 8.48
N THR A 346 27.42 -16.52 7.38
CA THR A 346 26.03 -16.98 7.34
C THR A 346 25.94 -18.49 7.58
N GLU A 347 26.82 -19.28 6.95
CA GLU A 347 26.94 -20.72 7.20
C GLU A 347 27.36 -21.02 8.66
N ALA A 348 28.31 -20.28 9.23
CA ALA A 348 28.74 -20.44 10.62
C ALA A 348 27.64 -20.07 11.62
N PHE A 349 26.84 -19.05 11.32
CA PHE A 349 25.68 -18.65 12.12
C PHE A 349 24.56 -19.71 12.04
N PHE A 350 24.20 -20.16 10.84
CA PHE A 350 23.17 -21.19 10.65
C PHE A 350 23.57 -22.53 11.27
N ALA A 351 24.85 -22.93 11.17
CA ALA A 351 25.39 -24.10 11.86
C ALA A 351 25.26 -23.97 13.40
N TYR A 352 25.58 -22.80 13.96
CA TYR A 352 25.43 -22.55 15.39
C TYR A 352 23.98 -22.58 15.85
N VAL A 353 23.06 -21.91 15.14
CA VAL A 353 21.63 -21.93 15.47
C VAL A 353 21.10 -23.36 15.35
N ARG A 354 21.44 -24.10 14.30
CA ARG A 354 21.01 -25.50 14.12
C ARG A 354 21.45 -26.40 15.27
N ALA A 355 22.66 -26.20 15.81
CA ALA A 355 23.20 -26.99 16.92
C ALA A 355 22.54 -26.71 18.28
N HIS A 356 21.94 -25.52 18.48
CA HIS A 356 21.39 -25.08 19.77
C HIS A 356 19.88 -24.76 19.75
N TYR A 357 19.21 -24.90 18.60
CA TYR A 357 17.77 -24.70 18.45
C TYR A 357 17.09 -25.97 17.92
N SER A 358 16.59 -26.79 18.84
CA SER A 358 15.81 -28.01 18.53
C SER A 358 14.34 -27.68 18.28
N ALA A 359 14.02 -27.38 17.02
CA ALA A 359 12.68 -27.26 16.41
C ALA A 359 12.86 -27.04 14.89
N PRO A 360 11.81 -27.10 14.05
CA PRO A 360 11.84 -26.65 12.66
C PRO A 360 12.57 -25.31 12.48
N LEU A 361 13.56 -25.28 11.59
CA LEU A 361 14.39 -24.12 11.28
C LEU A 361 14.42 -23.88 9.77
N MET A 362 13.99 -22.70 9.35
CA MET A 362 13.98 -22.28 7.96
C MET A 362 14.59 -20.88 7.80
N ALA A 363 14.98 -20.52 6.58
CA ALA A 363 15.50 -19.17 6.28
C ALA A 363 15.04 -18.64 4.91
N ASN A 364 14.98 -17.31 4.75
CA ASN A 364 14.82 -16.66 3.45
C ASN A 364 16.17 -16.57 2.73
N ILE A 365 16.31 -17.29 1.63
CA ILE A 365 17.48 -17.27 0.73
C ILE A 365 17.28 -16.36 -0.49
N GLY A 366 16.20 -15.57 -0.52
CA GLY A 366 15.93 -14.57 -1.54
C GLY A 366 17.04 -13.52 -1.67
N GLY A 367 17.14 -12.89 -2.84
CA GLY A 367 18.16 -11.86 -3.14
C GLY A 367 19.32 -12.35 -4.02
N MET A 368 19.60 -13.65 -4.03
CA MET A 368 20.71 -14.25 -4.77
C MET A 368 20.42 -14.46 -6.26
N LYS A 369 20.29 -13.36 -7.05
CA LYS A 369 20.30 -13.46 -8.52
C LYS A 369 21.54 -14.26 -8.98
N ASN A 370 21.30 -15.45 -9.53
CA ASN A 370 22.28 -16.40 -10.09
C ASN A 370 23.24 -17.11 -9.11
N GLU A 371 22.99 -17.12 -7.79
CA GLU A 371 23.95 -17.64 -6.78
C GLU A 371 23.42 -18.79 -5.90
N PHE A 372 22.37 -19.50 -6.34
CA PHE A 372 21.81 -20.65 -5.63
C PHE A 372 22.72 -21.89 -5.72
N ASN A 373 23.68 -21.98 -4.80
CA ASN A 373 24.63 -23.08 -4.64
C ASN A 373 24.20 -24.15 -3.60
N GLY A 374 23.07 -23.95 -2.91
CA GLY A 374 22.55 -24.85 -1.87
C GLY A 374 23.40 -24.92 -0.58
N ALA A 375 24.35 -24.00 -0.38
CA ALA A 375 25.31 -24.09 0.72
C ALA A 375 24.68 -23.98 2.12
N TYR A 376 23.56 -23.26 2.24
CA TYR A 376 22.83 -23.12 3.50
C TYR A 376 21.95 -24.35 3.83
N ASP A 377 21.50 -25.08 2.80
CA ASP A 377 20.44 -26.11 2.90
C ASP A 377 20.77 -27.20 3.92
N LYS A 378 22.05 -27.56 4.08
CA LYS A 378 22.53 -28.55 5.06
C LYS A 378 22.20 -28.21 6.51
N TYR A 379 22.03 -26.92 6.86
CA TYR A 379 21.72 -26.47 8.22
C TYR A 379 20.23 -26.18 8.46
N LEU A 380 19.38 -26.33 7.46
CA LEU A 380 17.96 -25.92 7.50
C LEU A 380 17.04 -27.11 7.21
N ASP A 381 15.84 -27.09 7.78
CA ASP A 381 14.78 -28.06 7.46
C ASP A 381 14.00 -27.64 6.19
N GLY A 382 14.19 -26.40 5.75
CA GLY A 382 13.66 -25.87 4.52
C GLY A 382 14.05 -24.41 4.29
N VAL A 383 13.66 -23.85 3.14
CA VAL A 383 13.99 -22.47 2.74
C VAL A 383 12.78 -21.74 2.17
N MET A 384 12.75 -20.43 2.31
CA MET A 384 11.93 -19.55 1.47
C MET A 384 12.82 -18.98 0.35
N HIS A 385 12.32 -19.04 -0.87
CA HIS A 385 12.90 -18.32 -1.99
C HIS A 385 11.98 -17.14 -2.34
N GLU A 386 12.38 -15.94 -1.92
CA GLU A 386 11.72 -14.70 -2.36
C GLU A 386 12.15 -14.31 -3.78
N ALA A 387 11.23 -13.71 -4.53
CA ALA A 387 11.32 -13.58 -5.99
C ALA A 387 11.58 -14.94 -6.70
N TRP A 388 10.87 -16.00 -6.30
CA TRP A 388 10.93 -17.27 -7.00
C TRP A 388 10.43 -17.15 -8.45
N VAL A 389 11.12 -17.82 -9.38
CA VAL A 389 11.02 -17.75 -10.85
C VAL A 389 10.96 -16.36 -11.51
N LEU A 390 11.23 -15.28 -10.77
CA LEU A 390 11.09 -13.89 -11.18
C LEU A 390 12.24 -13.01 -10.70
N GLY A 391 12.33 -11.77 -11.19
CA GLY A 391 13.07 -10.71 -10.49
C GLY A 391 12.23 -10.04 -9.40
N TRP A 392 12.89 -9.21 -8.57
CA TRP A 392 12.23 -8.47 -7.48
C TRP A 392 11.17 -7.48 -7.95
N ASN A 393 11.36 -6.90 -9.14
CA ASN A 393 10.48 -5.91 -9.76
C ASN A 393 9.51 -6.62 -10.73
N SER A 394 9.08 -5.97 -11.84
CA SER A 394 8.28 -6.57 -12.92
C SER A 394 9.06 -7.54 -13.85
N GLU A 395 10.27 -7.92 -13.45
CA GLU A 395 11.24 -8.68 -14.25
C GLU A 395 10.91 -10.18 -14.32
N TYR A 396 11.06 -10.76 -15.51
CA TYR A 396 11.10 -12.21 -15.72
C TYR A 396 12.55 -12.67 -15.87
N LEU A 397 12.86 -13.88 -15.37
CA LEU A 397 14.22 -14.42 -15.41
C LEU A 397 14.53 -15.11 -16.74
N PRO A 398 15.81 -15.13 -17.19
CA PRO A 398 16.24 -16.00 -18.28
C PRO A 398 15.87 -17.47 -18.02
N VAL A 399 15.53 -18.20 -19.08
CA VAL A 399 15.09 -19.61 -19.03
C VAL A 399 16.06 -20.51 -18.23
N SER A 400 17.37 -20.25 -18.33
CA SER A 400 18.41 -20.95 -17.57
C SER A 400 18.29 -20.73 -16.06
N THR A 401 18.12 -19.48 -15.62
CA THR A 401 17.93 -19.13 -14.20
C THR A 401 16.58 -19.62 -13.68
N TRP A 402 15.51 -19.50 -14.46
CA TRP A 402 14.20 -20.11 -14.18
C TRP A 402 14.34 -21.63 -13.96
N GLN A 403 15.03 -22.33 -14.86
CA GLN A 403 15.23 -23.77 -14.76
C GLN A 403 16.08 -24.14 -13.53
N ALA A 404 17.11 -23.35 -13.19
CA ALA A 404 17.90 -23.54 -11.98
C ALA A 404 17.06 -23.41 -10.70
N HIS A 405 16.14 -22.42 -10.64
CA HIS A 405 15.23 -22.24 -9.51
C HIS A 405 14.27 -23.44 -9.34
N LEU A 406 13.81 -24.04 -10.44
CA LEU A 406 13.01 -25.28 -10.39
C LEU A 406 13.86 -26.50 -9.97
N ASN A 407 15.08 -26.64 -10.51
CA ASN A 407 15.99 -27.74 -10.16
C ASN A 407 16.32 -27.75 -8.64
N HIS A 408 16.52 -26.57 -8.04
CA HIS A 408 16.82 -26.45 -6.60
C HIS A 408 15.63 -26.91 -5.73
N VAL A 409 14.40 -26.52 -6.12
CA VAL A 409 13.17 -26.94 -5.42
C VAL A 409 12.90 -28.45 -5.57
N GLU A 410 13.27 -29.06 -6.69
CA GLU A 410 13.24 -30.53 -6.83
C GLU A 410 14.29 -31.22 -5.96
N ALA A 411 15.49 -30.63 -5.81
CA ALA A 411 16.56 -31.17 -4.97
C ALA A 411 16.25 -31.06 -3.47
N LEU A 412 15.71 -29.93 -3.01
CA LEU A 412 15.27 -29.70 -1.63
C LEU A 412 14.24 -30.75 -1.19
N GLN A 413 13.17 -30.91 -1.97
CA GLN A 413 12.11 -31.87 -1.66
C GLN A 413 12.62 -33.32 -1.73
N ALA A 414 13.52 -33.64 -2.65
CA ALA A 414 14.19 -34.94 -2.71
C ALA A 414 15.10 -35.21 -1.50
N ALA A 415 15.63 -34.17 -0.85
CA ALA A 415 16.35 -34.25 0.42
C ALA A 415 15.42 -34.19 1.66
N GLY A 416 14.10 -34.25 1.47
CA GLY A 416 13.09 -34.18 2.54
C GLY A 416 12.89 -32.78 3.12
N LYS A 417 13.38 -31.73 2.46
CA LYS A 417 13.35 -30.34 2.94
C LYS A 417 12.22 -29.55 2.31
N TYR A 418 11.66 -28.61 3.07
CA TYR A 418 10.50 -27.83 2.66
C TYR A 418 10.88 -26.57 1.86
N ALA A 419 10.07 -26.17 0.88
CA ALA A 419 10.33 -25.00 0.03
C ALA A 419 9.13 -24.03 -0.05
N ILE A 420 9.31 -22.80 0.43
CA ILE A 420 8.31 -21.73 0.33
C ILE A 420 8.65 -20.84 -0.86
N LEU A 421 7.79 -20.83 -1.87
CA LEU A 421 8.06 -20.20 -3.16
C LEU A 421 7.25 -18.91 -3.28
N VAL A 422 7.93 -17.76 -3.17
CA VAL A 422 7.29 -16.44 -3.16
C VAL A 422 7.60 -15.72 -4.47
N SER A 423 6.62 -15.66 -5.36
CA SER A 423 6.70 -14.90 -6.61
C SER A 423 6.08 -13.51 -6.40
N ARG A 424 6.81 -12.44 -6.72
CA ARG A 424 6.33 -11.07 -6.52
C ARG A 424 5.53 -10.56 -7.72
N GLY A 425 4.58 -9.64 -7.50
CA GLY A 425 3.88 -8.95 -8.59
C GLY A 425 2.67 -8.15 -8.11
N ARG A 426 1.90 -7.59 -9.05
CA ARG A 426 0.65 -6.88 -8.76
C ARG A 426 -0.55 -7.83 -8.76
N LYS A 427 -1.61 -7.46 -8.03
CA LYS A 427 -2.82 -8.27 -7.79
C LYS A 427 -3.57 -8.61 -9.08
N ASP A 428 -3.63 -7.64 -9.98
CA ASP A 428 -4.26 -7.62 -11.31
C ASP A 428 -3.42 -8.29 -12.41
N ASP A 429 -2.12 -8.51 -12.19
CA ASP A 429 -1.22 -9.19 -13.15
C ASP A 429 -1.44 -10.72 -13.11
N ALA A 430 -2.60 -11.12 -13.63
CA ALA A 430 -3.05 -12.50 -13.71
C ALA A 430 -2.16 -13.36 -14.63
N GLN A 431 -1.51 -12.78 -15.65
CA GLN A 431 -0.58 -13.52 -16.51
C GLN A 431 0.67 -13.94 -15.71
N ARG A 432 1.28 -13.02 -14.95
CA ARG A 432 2.45 -13.32 -14.13
C ARG A 432 2.12 -14.26 -12.98
N GLN A 433 0.95 -14.08 -12.37
CA GLN A 433 0.42 -15.03 -11.38
C GLN A 433 0.29 -16.43 -12.00
N GLN A 434 -0.35 -16.55 -13.16
CA GLN A 434 -0.60 -17.84 -13.81
C GLN A 434 0.71 -18.52 -14.25
N PHE A 435 1.66 -17.76 -14.81
CA PHE A 435 3.00 -18.24 -15.17
C PHE A 435 3.75 -18.82 -13.96
N THR A 436 3.73 -18.12 -12.83
CA THR A 436 4.46 -18.52 -11.62
C THR A 436 3.78 -19.65 -10.86
N PHE A 437 2.45 -19.64 -10.77
CA PHE A 437 1.67 -20.76 -10.23
C PHE A 437 1.81 -22.03 -11.08
N GLY A 438 1.79 -21.89 -12.41
CA GLY A 438 2.09 -22.99 -13.33
C GLY A 438 3.50 -23.54 -13.15
N SER A 439 4.50 -22.65 -12.98
CA SER A 439 5.88 -23.03 -12.67
C SER A 439 5.99 -23.81 -11.35
N TYR A 440 5.27 -23.39 -10.30
CA TYR A 440 5.19 -24.09 -9.01
C TYR A 440 4.64 -25.52 -9.19
N LEU A 441 3.54 -25.67 -9.93
CA LEU A 441 2.93 -26.97 -10.19
C LEU A 441 3.81 -27.91 -11.01
N LEU A 442 4.82 -27.42 -11.75
CA LEU A 442 5.80 -28.30 -12.39
C LEU A 442 6.73 -29.03 -11.40
N VAL A 443 6.94 -28.50 -10.19
CA VAL A 443 7.92 -29.04 -9.21
C VAL A 443 7.33 -29.48 -7.87
N ALA A 444 6.12 -29.05 -7.51
CA ALA A 444 5.55 -29.34 -6.19
C ALA A 444 5.34 -30.85 -5.94
N SER A 445 5.74 -31.35 -4.77
CA SER A 445 5.60 -32.76 -4.38
C SER A 445 5.09 -32.96 -2.94
N GLY A 446 4.38 -31.97 -2.41
CA GLY A 446 3.82 -31.98 -1.04
C GLY A 446 4.78 -31.48 0.03
N LEU A 447 6.02 -31.12 -0.34
CA LEU A 447 7.01 -30.44 0.50
C LEU A 447 7.28 -29.02 -0.02
N SER A 448 6.27 -28.34 -0.56
CA SER A 448 6.42 -26.98 -1.08
C SER A 448 5.11 -26.21 -1.18
N SER A 449 5.09 -24.98 -0.67
CA SER A 449 3.93 -24.06 -0.73
C SER A 449 4.24 -22.80 -1.52
N PHE A 450 3.21 -22.24 -2.17
CA PHE A 450 3.29 -21.07 -3.06
C PHE A 450 2.70 -19.80 -2.42
N ARG A 451 3.22 -18.63 -2.80
CA ARG A 451 2.58 -17.32 -2.63
C ARG A 451 2.85 -16.46 -3.86
N TYR A 452 1.81 -15.79 -4.34
CA TYR A 452 1.93 -14.63 -5.24
C TYR A 452 1.40 -13.38 -4.52
N ALA A 453 2.25 -12.36 -4.35
CA ALA A 453 1.92 -11.12 -3.62
C ALA A 453 2.89 -9.96 -3.93
N SER A 454 2.48 -8.69 -3.74
CA SER A 454 3.43 -7.58 -3.56
C SER A 454 3.94 -7.54 -2.13
N GLY A 455 5.14 -6.98 -1.91
CA GLY A 455 5.70 -6.82 -0.56
C GLY A 455 4.83 -5.95 0.36
N ASP A 456 4.28 -4.88 -0.20
CA ASP A 456 3.39 -3.95 0.51
C ASP A 456 2.04 -4.61 0.85
N ALA A 457 1.68 -5.64 0.07
CA ALA A 457 0.45 -6.42 0.20
C ALA A 457 0.64 -7.77 0.91
N TYR A 458 1.77 -7.99 1.62
CA TYR A 458 1.97 -9.23 2.39
C TYR A 458 0.94 -9.43 3.53
N ARG A 459 0.07 -8.45 3.82
CA ARG A 459 -1.08 -8.58 4.73
C ARG A 459 -2.42 -8.89 4.03
N GLU A 460 -2.44 -9.11 2.72
CA GLU A 460 -3.66 -9.48 1.98
C GLU A 460 -3.70 -10.97 1.60
N ALA A 461 -4.90 -11.54 1.58
CA ALA A 461 -5.19 -12.90 1.11
C ALA A 461 -5.57 -12.92 -0.38
N TRP A 462 -4.57 -12.75 -1.26
CA TRP A 462 -4.75 -12.84 -2.71
C TRP A 462 -5.02 -14.28 -3.17
N LEU A 463 -6.30 -14.67 -3.19
CA LEU A 463 -6.77 -15.95 -3.71
C LEU A 463 -7.12 -15.83 -5.19
N TYR A 464 -6.67 -16.79 -6.00
CA TYR A 464 -6.97 -16.87 -7.43
C TYR A 464 -7.76 -18.15 -7.73
N PRO A 465 -8.73 -18.17 -8.67
CA PRO A 465 -9.61 -19.33 -8.90
C PRO A 465 -8.88 -20.65 -9.19
N GLY A 466 -7.66 -20.59 -9.74
CA GLY A 466 -6.83 -21.76 -9.99
C GLY A 466 -6.29 -22.47 -8.74
N TYR A 467 -6.32 -21.84 -7.55
CA TYR A 467 -5.80 -22.43 -6.31
C TYR A 467 -6.71 -23.52 -5.73
N GLN A 468 -8.03 -23.38 -5.85
CA GLN A 468 -8.99 -24.38 -5.35
C GLN A 468 -9.31 -25.47 -6.40
N ALA A 469 -8.63 -25.47 -7.54
CA ALA A 469 -8.92 -26.36 -8.65
C ALA A 469 -8.40 -27.79 -8.40
N ASP A 470 -9.30 -28.78 -8.48
CA ASP A 470 -8.99 -30.19 -8.29
C ASP A 470 -8.17 -30.75 -9.47
N LEU A 471 -6.84 -30.64 -9.38
CA LEU A 471 -5.87 -31.14 -10.35
C LEU A 471 -5.84 -32.69 -10.39
N GLY A 472 -6.27 -33.34 -9.31
CA GLY A 472 -5.93 -34.71 -8.96
C GLY A 472 -4.43 -34.90 -8.66
N LYS A 473 -3.98 -36.15 -8.52
CA LYS A 473 -2.58 -36.47 -8.18
C LYS A 473 -1.64 -36.17 -9.35
N PRO A 474 -0.38 -35.75 -9.09
CA PRO A 474 0.64 -35.68 -10.13
C PRO A 474 1.00 -37.09 -10.63
N LEU A 475 0.99 -37.28 -11.95
CA LEU A 475 1.30 -38.57 -12.60
C LEU A 475 2.80 -38.78 -12.86
N GLY A 476 3.64 -37.78 -12.56
CA GLY A 476 5.09 -37.88 -12.70
C GLY A 476 5.83 -36.59 -12.36
N LYS A 477 7.12 -36.56 -12.72
CA LYS A 477 7.93 -35.34 -12.78
C LYS A 477 7.58 -34.51 -14.02
N ARG A 478 7.99 -33.24 -14.05
CA ARG A 478 7.94 -32.43 -15.28
C ARG A 478 8.82 -33.03 -16.38
N TYR A 479 8.44 -32.79 -17.63
CA TYR A 479 9.16 -33.17 -18.84
C TYR A 479 9.11 -32.03 -19.87
N GLN A 480 10.03 -32.01 -20.84
CA GLN A 480 10.12 -30.95 -21.84
C GLN A 480 9.47 -31.36 -23.17
N VAL A 481 8.78 -30.41 -23.82
CA VAL A 481 8.18 -30.55 -25.16
C VAL A 481 8.43 -29.26 -25.94
N GLY A 482 9.46 -29.27 -26.81
CA GLY A 482 9.91 -28.07 -27.50
C GLY A 482 10.50 -27.04 -26.53
N SER A 483 10.06 -25.78 -26.61
CA SER A 483 10.35 -24.74 -25.61
C SER A 483 9.64 -24.98 -24.28
N THR A 484 8.49 -25.66 -24.31
CA THR A 484 7.59 -25.77 -23.16
C THR A 484 8.02 -26.86 -22.17
N TRP A 485 7.75 -26.62 -20.89
CA TRP A 485 7.83 -27.61 -19.83
C TRP A 485 6.42 -28.02 -19.42
N GLN A 486 6.21 -29.31 -19.19
CA GLN A 486 4.87 -29.87 -18.95
C GLN A 486 4.90 -30.84 -17.76
N ARG A 487 3.78 -30.94 -17.04
CA ARG A 487 3.57 -31.97 -16.03
C ARG A 487 2.13 -32.44 -16.05
N ASP A 488 1.96 -33.76 -16.06
CA ASP A 488 0.66 -34.39 -15.96
C ASP A 488 0.22 -34.57 -14.51
N PHE A 489 -1.05 -34.25 -14.27
CA PHE A 489 -1.86 -34.67 -13.14
C PHE A 489 -3.04 -35.52 -13.64
N GLU A 490 -3.78 -36.18 -12.75
CA GLU A 490 -4.93 -37.03 -13.13
C GLU A 490 -5.97 -36.28 -13.96
N LYS A 491 -6.26 -35.00 -13.66
CA LYS A 491 -7.34 -34.21 -14.29
C LYS A 491 -6.85 -33.09 -15.21
N VAL A 492 -5.57 -32.71 -15.16
CA VAL A 492 -5.00 -31.60 -15.94
C VAL A 492 -3.58 -31.91 -16.41
N THR A 493 -3.18 -31.37 -17.56
CA THR A 493 -1.77 -31.22 -17.94
C THR A 493 -1.40 -29.75 -17.80
N VAL A 494 -0.49 -29.44 -16.87
CA VAL A 494 0.09 -28.09 -16.72
C VAL A 494 1.19 -27.92 -17.75
N ILE A 495 1.18 -26.81 -18.49
CA ILE A 495 2.16 -26.46 -19.50
C ILE A 495 2.68 -25.06 -19.18
N VAL A 496 3.99 -24.84 -19.22
CA VAL A 496 4.64 -23.54 -19.02
C VAL A 496 5.59 -23.29 -20.17
N ASP A 497 5.55 -22.09 -20.76
CA ASP A 497 6.61 -21.60 -21.64
C ASP A 497 7.42 -20.52 -20.89
N PRO A 498 8.67 -20.81 -20.49
CA PRO A 498 9.51 -19.88 -19.75
C PRO A 498 10.17 -18.80 -20.61
N ALA A 499 10.05 -18.85 -21.95
CA ALA A 499 10.53 -17.79 -22.84
C ALA A 499 9.41 -16.81 -23.22
N ALA A 500 8.16 -17.30 -23.34
CA ALA A 500 6.97 -16.49 -23.56
C ALA A 500 6.31 -16.00 -22.25
N HIS A 501 6.78 -16.47 -21.09
CA HIS A 501 6.26 -16.14 -19.75
C HIS A 501 4.74 -16.41 -19.63
N THR A 502 4.32 -17.63 -20.00
CA THR A 502 2.92 -18.07 -19.95
C THR A 502 2.78 -19.46 -19.34
N ALA A 503 1.61 -19.76 -18.79
CA ALA A 503 1.22 -21.12 -18.42
C ALA A 503 -0.21 -21.43 -18.85
N VAL A 504 -0.47 -22.69 -19.25
CA VAL A 504 -1.73 -23.17 -19.78
C VAL A 504 -2.13 -24.45 -19.06
N PHE A 505 -3.39 -24.53 -18.66
CA PHE A 505 -3.96 -25.60 -17.85
C PHE A 505 -4.90 -26.44 -18.72
N LYS A 506 -4.39 -27.54 -19.32
CA LYS A 506 -5.16 -28.38 -20.24
C LYS A 506 -5.96 -29.43 -19.47
N TRP A 507 -7.20 -29.10 -19.15
CA TRP A 507 -8.14 -30.00 -18.48
C TRP A 507 -8.48 -31.21 -19.33
N LYS A 508 -8.47 -32.39 -18.71
CA LYS A 508 -8.80 -33.69 -19.30
C LYS A 508 -10.30 -33.93 -19.18
N LYS A 509 -10.94 -34.46 -20.22
CA LYS A 509 -12.39 -34.72 -20.19
C LYS A 509 -12.72 -35.74 -19.10
N ALA A 510 -13.73 -35.44 -18.28
CA ALA A 510 -14.23 -36.36 -17.26
C ALA A 510 -14.58 -37.72 -17.89
N GLY A 511 -14.09 -38.80 -17.28
CA GLY A 511 -14.23 -40.18 -17.78
C GLY A 511 -13.00 -40.77 -18.48
N VAL A 512 -11.99 -39.96 -18.85
CA VAL A 512 -10.74 -40.49 -19.44
C VAL A 512 -9.72 -40.79 -18.34
N THR A 513 -9.73 -42.02 -17.81
CA THR A 513 -8.72 -42.49 -16.85
C THR A 513 -7.37 -42.66 -17.56
N ALA A 514 -6.48 -41.68 -17.41
CA ALA A 514 -5.16 -41.67 -18.06
C ALA A 514 -4.26 -42.78 -17.51
N THR A 515 -4.16 -43.90 -18.22
CA THR A 515 -3.20 -44.97 -17.90
C THR A 515 -1.79 -44.46 -18.15
N ALA A 516 -0.92 -44.49 -17.13
CA ALA A 516 0.44 -43.96 -17.20
C ALA A 516 1.26 -44.69 -18.29
N THR A 517 1.47 -44.00 -19.42
CA THR A 517 2.07 -44.59 -20.62
C THR A 517 3.40 -43.92 -20.95
N LYS A 518 4.41 -44.74 -21.22
CA LYS A 518 5.80 -44.33 -21.47
C LYS A 518 5.94 -43.59 -22.82
N ALA A 519 6.56 -42.41 -22.80
CA ALA A 519 6.80 -41.59 -23.98
C ALA A 519 7.97 -42.10 -24.85
N PRO A 520 8.16 -41.62 -26.10
CA PRO A 520 7.25 -40.85 -26.97
C PRO A 520 7.08 -41.46 -28.40
N THR A 521 6.07 -41.00 -29.16
CA THR A 521 6.07 -41.04 -30.65
C THR A 521 5.29 -39.82 -31.19
N LYS A 522 5.40 -39.51 -32.49
CA LYS A 522 5.29 -38.17 -33.10
C LYS A 522 4.03 -38.00 -33.98
N VAL A 523 3.61 -36.74 -34.17
CA VAL A 523 2.67 -36.21 -35.20
C VAL A 523 1.16 -36.46 -34.98
N ALA A 524 0.39 -35.38 -34.82
CA ALA A 524 -0.73 -35.00 -35.71
C ALA A 524 -1.35 -33.63 -35.30
N THR A 525 -1.73 -32.81 -36.27
CA THR A 525 -2.44 -31.53 -36.07
C THR A 525 -3.94 -31.74 -36.30
N ALA A 526 -4.79 -31.17 -35.44
CA ALA A 526 -6.22 -31.01 -35.75
C ALA A 526 -6.77 -29.75 -35.05
N THR A 527 -7.21 -28.77 -35.85
CA THR A 527 -7.98 -27.61 -35.37
C THR A 527 -9.46 -27.99 -35.33
N THR A 528 -10.21 -27.59 -34.31
CA THR A 528 -11.68 -27.60 -34.39
C THR A 528 -12.29 -26.52 -33.50
N VAL A 529 -13.16 -25.70 -34.09
CA VAL A 529 -13.99 -24.70 -33.40
C VAL A 529 -15.37 -25.32 -33.19
N PHE A 530 -16.00 -25.11 -32.03
CA PHE A 530 -17.43 -25.33 -31.87
C PHE A 530 -18.10 -24.28 -30.98
N THR A 531 -19.30 -23.89 -31.39
CA THR A 531 -20.18 -22.89 -30.77
C THR A 531 -21.00 -23.46 -29.62
N ALA A 532 -21.53 -22.58 -28.75
CA ALA A 532 -22.38 -22.96 -27.62
C ALA A 532 -23.85 -23.16 -28.03
N THR A 533 -24.54 -24.13 -27.41
CA THR A 533 -26.02 -24.23 -27.44
C THR A 533 -26.58 -25.01 -26.24
N THR A 534 -27.51 -24.37 -25.50
CA THR A 534 -28.51 -24.88 -24.53
C THR A 534 -28.16 -25.93 -23.46
N ALA A 535 -28.64 -25.68 -22.24
CA ALA A 535 -28.69 -26.62 -21.12
C ALA A 535 -29.98 -27.48 -21.11
N PRO A 536 -29.99 -28.62 -20.40
CA PRO A 536 -31.21 -29.31 -19.96
C PRO A 536 -31.44 -29.24 -18.44
N THR A 537 -32.70 -29.45 -18.04
CA THR A 537 -33.23 -29.34 -16.66
C THR A 537 -32.71 -30.43 -15.71
N SER A 538 -32.54 -30.10 -14.43
CA SER A 538 -32.28 -31.07 -13.34
C SER A 538 -33.57 -31.46 -12.61
N THR A 539 -33.76 -32.76 -12.35
CA THR A 539 -34.89 -33.31 -11.57
C THR A 539 -34.37 -33.93 -10.27
N GLN A 540 -34.93 -33.53 -9.12
CA GLN A 540 -34.54 -34.08 -7.82
C GLN A 540 -35.10 -35.48 -7.57
N VAL A 541 -34.32 -36.31 -6.86
CA VAL A 541 -34.76 -37.55 -6.19
C VAL A 541 -34.06 -37.57 -4.81
N PRO A 542 -34.76 -37.86 -3.70
CA PRO A 542 -34.21 -37.68 -2.35
C PRO A 542 -33.33 -38.86 -1.87
N PRO A 543 -32.35 -38.61 -0.97
CA PRO A 543 -31.52 -39.66 -0.39
C PRO A 543 -32.24 -40.42 0.73
N THR A 544 -32.11 -41.75 0.75
CA THR A 544 -32.56 -42.60 1.87
C THR A 544 -31.39 -42.87 2.81
N ALA A 545 -31.51 -42.50 4.08
CA ALA A 545 -30.50 -42.78 5.09
C ALA A 545 -30.60 -44.23 5.60
N THR A 546 -29.44 -44.88 5.83
CA THR A 546 -29.35 -46.17 6.52
C THR A 546 -28.58 -45.99 7.83
N ILE A 547 -29.12 -46.51 8.92
CA ILE A 547 -28.61 -46.31 10.28
C ILE A 547 -27.73 -47.49 10.71
N ILE A 548 -26.62 -47.20 11.41
CA ILE A 548 -25.85 -48.19 12.17
C ILE A 548 -25.87 -47.76 13.65
N PRO A 549 -26.24 -48.63 14.61
CA PRO A 549 -26.36 -48.25 16.01
C PRO A 549 -25.01 -48.32 16.75
N ALA A 550 -24.82 -47.43 17.72
CA ALA A 550 -23.75 -47.51 18.72
C ALA A 550 -24.37 -47.84 20.10
N THR A 551 -23.80 -48.82 20.80
CA THR A 551 -24.31 -49.28 22.11
C THR A 551 -23.78 -48.39 23.24
N SER A 552 -24.63 -48.03 24.20
CA SER A 552 -24.28 -47.25 25.38
C SER A 552 -24.58 -48.01 26.68
N THR A 553 -23.80 -47.75 27.73
CA THR A 553 -24.11 -48.12 29.12
C THR A 553 -23.43 -47.09 30.04
N PRO A 554 -24.08 -46.56 31.11
CA PRO A 554 -23.79 -45.21 31.58
C PRO A 554 -23.01 -45.11 32.89
N VAL A 555 -22.54 -43.89 33.18
CA VAL A 555 -22.20 -43.39 34.52
C VAL A 555 -23.06 -42.14 34.77
N PRO A 556 -23.75 -42.00 35.93
CA PRO A 556 -24.75 -40.95 36.13
C PRO A 556 -24.14 -39.59 36.48
N ALA A 557 -24.71 -38.53 35.93
CA ALA A 557 -24.50 -37.15 36.37
C ALA A 557 -25.77 -36.65 37.09
N THR A 558 -25.60 -35.92 38.20
CA THR A 558 -26.71 -35.36 38.98
C THR A 558 -27.34 -34.19 38.24
N GLU A 559 -28.65 -34.25 38.00
CA GLU A 559 -29.38 -33.14 37.37
C GLU A 559 -29.53 -31.95 38.34
N THR A 560 -29.20 -30.75 37.85
CA THR A 560 -29.72 -29.48 38.36
C THR A 560 -29.80 -28.53 37.16
N PRO A 561 -31.00 -28.21 36.65
CA PRO A 561 -31.14 -27.52 35.38
C PRO A 561 -30.81 -26.03 35.52
N VAL A 562 -29.64 -25.64 35.02
CA VAL A 562 -29.31 -24.24 34.70
C VAL A 562 -29.75 -24.00 33.24
N PRO A 563 -30.62 -23.02 32.96
CA PRO A 563 -31.08 -22.77 31.60
C PRO A 563 -29.95 -22.21 30.71
N PRO A 564 -29.91 -22.56 29.41
CA PRO A 564 -28.87 -22.08 28.50
C PRO A 564 -29.01 -20.58 28.26
N THR A 565 -27.93 -19.83 28.52
CA THR A 565 -27.84 -18.41 28.17
C THR A 565 -27.19 -18.27 26.79
N GLU A 566 -27.98 -18.43 25.73
CA GLU A 566 -27.55 -18.09 24.38
C GLU A 566 -27.65 -16.57 24.18
N THR A 567 -26.51 -15.88 24.17
CA THR A 567 -26.47 -14.43 23.89
C THR A 567 -26.47 -14.18 22.38
N THR A 568 -27.59 -14.45 21.71
CA THR A 568 -27.83 -13.98 20.34
C THR A 568 -28.01 -12.47 20.32
N VAL A 569 -26.94 -11.73 20.01
CA VAL A 569 -27.02 -10.28 19.77
C VAL A 569 -27.60 -10.05 18.37
N ALA A 570 -28.93 -10.01 18.29
CA ALA A 570 -29.61 -9.35 17.18
C ALA A 570 -29.22 -7.85 17.15
N PRO A 571 -29.23 -7.20 15.97
CA PRO A 571 -28.95 -5.77 15.88
C PRO A 571 -29.95 -5.00 16.75
N THR A 572 -29.45 -4.43 17.85
CA THR A 572 -30.28 -3.66 18.78
C THR A 572 -30.63 -2.34 18.12
N ALA A 573 -31.82 -2.26 17.54
CA ALA A 573 -32.45 -0.98 17.27
C ALA A 573 -32.57 -0.24 18.61
N THR A 574 -31.93 0.92 18.74
CA THR A 574 -31.93 1.71 19.98
C THR A 574 -33.33 2.26 20.23
N THR A 575 -34.18 1.49 20.91
CA THR A 575 -35.44 1.97 21.45
C THR A 575 -35.15 2.94 22.57
N GLY A 576 -35.00 4.22 22.21
CA GLY A 576 -34.98 5.33 23.16
C GLY A 576 -36.24 5.32 24.05
N PRO A 577 -36.21 5.98 25.22
CA PRO A 577 -37.23 5.85 26.25
C PRO A 577 -38.58 6.48 25.85
N GLY A 578 -39.39 5.68 25.17
CA GLY A 578 -40.77 5.99 24.80
C GLY A 578 -40.93 6.81 23.51
N ALA A 579 -42.14 6.80 22.98
CA ALA A 579 -42.54 7.69 21.88
C ALA A 579 -42.78 9.12 22.42
N THR A 580 -41.70 9.80 22.82
CA THR A 580 -41.73 11.26 22.95
C THR A 580 -42.12 11.86 21.59
N ALA A 581 -43.02 12.85 21.61
CA ALA A 581 -43.58 13.43 20.39
C ALA A 581 -42.49 13.79 19.37
N THR A 582 -42.70 13.39 18.11
CA THR A 582 -41.82 13.68 16.98
C THR A 582 -41.44 15.16 17.03
N ALA A 583 -40.14 15.45 17.25
CA ALA A 583 -39.68 16.82 17.46
C ALA A 583 -40.13 17.67 16.27
N VAL A 584 -40.93 18.71 16.55
CA VAL A 584 -41.47 19.59 15.51
C VAL A 584 -40.30 20.39 14.93
N PRO A 585 -40.06 20.33 13.62
CA PRO A 585 -39.00 21.12 12.99
C PRO A 585 -39.22 22.62 13.24
N VAL A 586 -38.15 23.33 13.63
CA VAL A 586 -38.19 24.77 13.88
C VAL A 586 -37.22 25.46 12.93
N ALA A 587 -37.70 26.48 12.21
CA ALA A 587 -36.88 27.26 11.30
C ALA A 587 -35.69 27.91 12.04
N GLY A 588 -34.50 27.83 11.46
CA GLY A 588 -33.25 28.30 12.07
C GLY A 588 -32.71 27.45 13.24
N GLN A 589 -33.27 26.25 13.48
CA GLN A 589 -32.71 25.25 14.40
C GLN A 589 -32.24 24.00 13.63
N LEU A 590 -31.53 23.09 14.32
CA LEU A 590 -31.11 21.81 13.74
C LEU A 590 -32.34 20.96 13.38
N CYS A 591 -32.36 20.38 12.18
CA CYS A 591 -33.41 19.49 11.74
C CYS A 591 -33.45 18.20 12.59
N PRO A 592 -34.64 17.73 13.01
CA PRO A 592 -34.79 16.40 13.59
C PRO A 592 -34.34 15.29 12.62
N PRO A 593 -33.78 14.16 13.08
CA PRO A 593 -33.26 13.10 12.19
C PRO A 593 -34.22 12.63 11.11
N TRP A 594 -35.51 12.48 11.40
CA TRP A 594 -36.51 12.05 10.41
C TRP A 594 -36.67 13.02 9.20
N VAL A 595 -36.30 14.30 9.37
CA VAL A 595 -36.29 15.32 8.28
C VAL A 595 -35.07 15.12 7.36
N HIS A 596 -34.00 14.51 7.87
CA HIS A 596 -32.82 14.11 7.12
C HIS A 596 -33.04 12.74 6.47
N ASP A 597 -33.44 11.73 7.24
CA ASP A 597 -33.63 10.34 6.83
C ASP A 597 -34.63 10.16 5.66
N ARG A 598 -35.56 11.12 5.48
CA ARG A 598 -36.52 11.13 4.36
C ARG A 598 -35.89 11.52 3.02
N ILE A 599 -34.76 12.24 3.01
CA ILE A 599 -34.20 12.83 1.79
C ILE A 599 -33.38 11.78 1.03
N THR A 600 -34.05 11.17 0.06
CA THR A 600 -33.59 9.95 -0.61
C THR A 600 -33.84 10.00 -2.11
N THR A 601 -33.09 9.20 -2.85
CA THR A 601 -33.27 8.94 -4.29
C THR A 601 -33.46 7.43 -4.52
N LEU A 602 -33.85 7.04 -5.74
CA LEU A 602 -33.82 5.64 -6.17
C LEU A 602 -32.51 5.36 -6.90
N GLY A 603 -31.80 4.31 -6.47
CA GLY A 603 -30.64 3.79 -7.18
C GLY A 603 -31.05 3.02 -8.45
N PRO A 604 -30.11 2.75 -9.37
CA PRO A 604 -30.37 1.96 -10.59
C PRO A 604 -30.91 0.53 -10.35
N ASP A 605 -30.77 0.00 -9.13
CA ASP A 605 -31.32 -1.29 -8.69
C ASP A 605 -32.77 -1.20 -8.15
N GLY A 606 -33.36 -0.01 -8.14
CA GLY A 606 -34.70 0.27 -7.63
C GLY A 606 -34.82 0.36 -6.11
N LYS A 607 -33.70 0.31 -5.35
CA LYS A 607 -33.72 0.55 -3.90
C LYS A 607 -33.61 2.05 -3.58
N THR A 608 -34.07 2.42 -2.40
CA THR A 608 -33.96 3.78 -1.85
C THR A 608 -32.59 3.99 -1.19
N TYR A 609 -31.89 5.08 -1.53
CA TYR A 609 -30.62 5.50 -0.94
C TYR A 609 -30.70 6.96 -0.46
N PRO A 610 -29.93 7.37 0.56
CA PRO A 610 -29.74 8.78 0.89
C PRO A 610 -29.19 9.57 -0.31
N THR A 611 -29.45 10.87 -0.36
CA THR A 611 -29.01 11.72 -1.48
C THR A 611 -28.69 13.15 -1.04
N TRP A 612 -28.28 13.99 -1.99
CA TRP A 612 -27.98 15.41 -1.75
C TRP A 612 -29.21 16.14 -1.20
N HIS A 613 -28.99 16.90 -0.14
CA HIS A 613 -29.95 17.86 0.40
C HIS A 613 -29.34 19.26 0.46
N PRO A 614 -30.17 20.32 0.36
CA PRO A 614 -29.71 21.68 0.68
C PRO A 614 -29.34 21.77 2.17
N GLN A 615 -28.49 22.73 2.52
CA GLN A 615 -28.06 22.97 3.92
C GLN A 615 -29.20 23.44 4.84
N ILE A 616 -30.30 23.95 4.27
CA ILE A 616 -31.54 24.31 4.96
C ILE A 616 -32.67 23.53 4.30
N ASP A 617 -33.46 22.78 5.08
CA ASP A 617 -34.63 22.06 4.57
C ASP A 617 -35.66 23.05 4.00
N PRO A 618 -36.14 22.86 2.75
CA PRO A 618 -36.97 23.84 2.06
C PRO A 618 -38.43 23.86 2.50
N GLU A 619 -38.88 22.90 3.30
CA GLU A 619 -40.25 22.82 3.84
C GLU A 619 -40.33 23.42 5.25
N PHE A 620 -39.32 23.16 6.08
CA PHE A 620 -39.31 23.52 7.50
C PHE A 620 -38.37 24.68 7.86
N GLY A 621 -37.41 25.02 7.01
CA GLY A 621 -36.40 26.06 7.27
C GLY A 621 -35.40 25.72 8.39
N CYS A 622 -35.38 24.47 8.87
CA CYS A 622 -34.35 23.97 9.79
C CYS A 622 -33.05 23.70 9.01
N TYR A 623 -31.91 23.69 9.69
CA TYR A 623 -30.60 23.41 9.07
C TYR A 623 -30.12 21.98 9.38
N PHE A 624 -29.28 21.42 8.51
CA PHE A 624 -28.54 20.18 8.80
C PHE A 624 -27.15 20.51 9.40
N ASP A 625 -26.52 19.56 10.08
CA ASP A 625 -25.19 19.75 10.67
C ASP A 625 -24.02 19.56 9.67
N HIS A 626 -24.32 19.09 8.46
CA HIS A 626 -23.41 18.90 7.35
C HIS A 626 -24.07 19.26 6.02
N GLU A 627 -23.27 19.60 5.01
CA GLU A 627 -23.73 19.81 3.63
C GLU A 627 -23.04 18.86 2.63
N HIS A 628 -23.49 18.91 1.39
CA HIS A 628 -23.02 18.06 0.29
C HIS A 628 -22.42 18.85 -0.88
N GLY A 629 -22.02 20.11 -0.69
CA GLY A 629 -21.53 20.97 -1.77
C GLY A 629 -22.61 21.37 -2.79
N ALA A 630 -22.24 21.45 -4.06
CA ALA A 630 -23.06 22.00 -5.13
C ALA A 630 -24.33 21.16 -5.39
N ASP A 631 -25.45 21.83 -5.70
CA ASP A 631 -26.69 21.13 -6.05
C ASP A 631 -26.51 20.37 -7.39
N PRO A 632 -26.57 19.02 -7.41
CA PRO A 632 -26.28 18.24 -8.61
C PRO A 632 -27.26 18.53 -9.75
N ARG A 633 -28.50 18.98 -9.45
CA ARG A 633 -29.49 19.37 -10.48
C ARG A 633 -29.09 20.63 -11.27
N THR A 634 -27.98 21.28 -10.91
CA THR A 634 -27.38 22.38 -11.67
C THR A 634 -26.31 21.93 -12.67
N ALA A 635 -25.90 20.66 -12.66
CA ALA A 635 -24.87 20.14 -13.56
C ALA A 635 -25.41 19.93 -14.99
N LEU A 636 -24.68 20.47 -15.97
CA LEU A 636 -24.93 20.26 -17.40
C LEU A 636 -24.30 18.96 -17.94
N ALA A 637 -23.58 18.21 -17.10
CA ALA A 637 -23.05 16.88 -17.44
C ALA A 637 -24.10 15.80 -17.14
N ASP A 638 -24.54 15.68 -15.89
CA ASP A 638 -25.74 14.93 -15.50
C ASP A 638 -26.44 15.63 -14.31
N PRO A 639 -27.71 16.08 -14.45
CA PRO A 639 -28.47 16.73 -13.39
C PRO A 639 -29.16 15.75 -12.41
N SER A 640 -28.90 14.44 -12.48
CA SER A 640 -29.51 13.44 -11.59
C SER A 640 -29.15 13.63 -10.11
N LEU A 641 -29.97 13.06 -9.21
CA LEU A 641 -29.68 12.99 -7.77
C LEU A 641 -28.84 11.73 -7.48
N PRO A 642 -27.59 11.87 -6.99
CA PRO A 642 -26.69 10.73 -6.76
C PRO A 642 -27.16 9.84 -5.61
N ALA A 643 -26.91 8.54 -5.72
CA ALA A 643 -27.37 7.53 -4.77
C ALA A 643 -26.27 7.21 -3.77
N PHE A 644 -26.21 7.95 -2.66
CA PHE A 644 -25.11 7.84 -1.70
C PHE A 644 -25.05 6.44 -1.07
N GLY A 645 -23.88 5.81 -1.12
CA GLY A 645 -23.64 4.44 -0.69
C GLY A 645 -23.99 3.36 -1.73
N TYR A 646 -24.57 3.70 -2.90
CA TYR A 646 -24.89 2.72 -3.95
C TYR A 646 -23.66 1.96 -4.44
N ILE A 647 -22.61 2.68 -4.84
CA ILE A 647 -21.36 2.10 -5.37
C ILE A 647 -20.70 1.17 -4.34
N ALA A 648 -20.55 1.64 -3.11
CA ALA A 648 -19.96 0.89 -2.00
C ALA A 648 -20.74 -0.37 -1.58
N ALA A 649 -22.04 -0.46 -1.94
CA ALA A 649 -22.84 -1.67 -1.74
C ALA A 649 -22.58 -2.77 -2.79
N TYR A 650 -21.88 -2.46 -3.90
CA TYR A 650 -21.66 -3.35 -5.05
C TYR A 650 -20.19 -3.70 -5.33
N MET A 651 -19.26 -3.31 -4.46
CA MET A 651 -17.88 -3.84 -4.46
C MET A 651 -17.82 -5.27 -3.88
N SER A 652 -16.73 -5.98 -4.11
CA SER A 652 -16.53 -7.38 -3.70
C SER A 652 -16.62 -7.61 -2.18
N HIS A 653 -16.36 -6.56 -1.39
CA HIS A 653 -16.47 -6.56 0.08
C HIS A 653 -17.25 -5.31 0.50
N PRO A 654 -18.60 -5.32 0.46
CA PRO A 654 -19.42 -4.12 0.61
C PRO A 654 -19.11 -3.32 1.88
N MET A 655 -18.89 -2.01 1.72
CA MET A 655 -18.57 -1.09 2.83
C MET A 655 -19.67 -0.05 3.04
N ASN A 656 -19.82 0.41 4.28
CA ASN A 656 -20.79 1.45 4.63
C ASN A 656 -20.12 2.82 4.64
N GLU A 657 -20.37 3.64 3.61
CA GLU A 657 -19.90 5.01 3.56
C GLU A 657 -20.96 5.97 4.14
N PRO A 658 -20.66 6.72 5.22
CA PRO A 658 -21.64 7.58 5.88
C PRO A 658 -22.04 8.76 4.98
N HIS A 659 -23.37 8.97 4.85
CA HIS A 659 -24.02 10.03 4.07
C HIS A 659 -23.28 11.38 4.12
N ALA A 660 -22.95 11.88 5.32
CA ALA A 660 -22.28 13.17 5.53
C ALA A 660 -20.89 13.33 4.86
N GLY A 661 -20.26 12.25 4.41
CA GLY A 661 -19.00 12.29 3.64
C GLY A 661 -19.16 12.54 2.14
N PHE A 662 -20.33 12.32 1.55
CA PHE A 662 -20.53 12.50 0.10
C PHE A 662 -20.60 13.98 -0.28
N LYS A 663 -19.63 14.47 -1.06
CA LYS A 663 -19.54 15.86 -1.51
C LYS A 663 -19.67 15.95 -3.04
N VAL A 664 -20.47 16.91 -3.50
CA VAL A 664 -20.78 17.16 -4.91
C VAL A 664 -20.08 18.45 -5.36
N PHE A 665 -19.46 18.39 -6.54
CA PHE A 665 -18.84 19.52 -7.21
C PHE A 665 -19.38 19.62 -8.63
N VAL A 666 -19.68 20.84 -9.08
CA VAL A 666 -20.20 21.11 -10.43
C VAL A 666 -19.37 22.20 -11.07
N VAL A 667 -18.79 21.92 -12.23
CA VAL A 667 -18.09 22.90 -13.06
C VAL A 667 -18.71 22.88 -14.44
N ASN A 668 -19.66 23.77 -14.69
CA ASN A 668 -20.30 23.91 -15.99
C ASN A 668 -19.41 24.66 -16.97
N LYS A 669 -19.49 24.30 -18.26
CA LYS A 669 -18.85 25.02 -19.36
C LYS A 669 -19.20 26.52 -19.30
N GLY A 670 -18.20 27.37 -19.44
CA GLY A 670 -18.32 28.82 -19.30
C GLY A 670 -18.09 29.37 -17.88
N THR A 671 -18.13 28.51 -16.84
CA THR A 671 -17.67 28.92 -15.50
C THR A 671 -16.20 29.32 -15.55
N THR A 672 -15.87 30.48 -15.00
CA THR A 672 -14.50 31.00 -14.90
C THR A 672 -14.03 30.98 -13.46
N ASN A 673 -12.82 30.50 -13.21
CA ASN A 673 -12.26 30.34 -11.86
C ASN A 673 -11.46 31.56 -11.37
N ASP A 674 -10.94 31.46 -10.15
CA ASP A 674 -10.09 32.43 -9.47
C ASP A 674 -8.76 32.74 -10.19
N GLU A 675 -8.34 31.88 -11.11
CA GLU A 675 -7.14 32.03 -11.95
C GLU A 675 -7.46 32.70 -13.30
N GLY A 676 -8.73 32.98 -13.60
CA GLY A 676 -9.19 33.52 -14.89
C GLY A 676 -9.30 32.47 -16.01
N ARG A 677 -9.22 31.18 -15.69
CA ARG A 677 -9.45 30.08 -16.65
C ARG A 677 -10.94 29.80 -16.77
N THR A 678 -11.41 29.52 -17.98
CA THR A 678 -12.83 29.28 -18.30
C THR A 678 -13.03 27.85 -18.76
N ALA A 679 -13.96 27.13 -18.14
CA ALA A 679 -14.26 25.75 -18.45
C ALA A 679 -14.75 25.58 -19.90
N THR A 680 -14.09 24.73 -20.68
CA THR A 680 -14.51 24.33 -22.04
C THR A 680 -15.41 23.10 -22.03
N THR A 681 -15.45 22.38 -20.91
CA THR A 681 -16.27 21.18 -20.67
C THR A 681 -17.22 21.43 -19.50
N SER A 682 -18.31 20.67 -19.42
CA SER A 682 -19.15 20.58 -18.21
C SER A 682 -18.79 19.31 -17.45
N THR A 683 -18.63 19.39 -16.14
CA THR A 683 -18.30 18.24 -15.27
C THR A 683 -19.10 18.22 -13.97
N ARG A 684 -19.41 17.01 -13.49
CA ARG A 684 -19.89 16.73 -12.13
C ARG A 684 -18.92 15.74 -11.47
N ILE A 685 -18.59 15.99 -10.21
CA ILE A 685 -17.88 15.05 -9.34
C ILE A 685 -18.81 14.77 -8.16
N VAL A 686 -19.00 13.51 -7.79
CA VAL A 686 -19.55 13.11 -6.50
C VAL A 686 -18.52 12.22 -5.83
N ALA A 687 -17.96 12.66 -4.71
CA ALA A 687 -16.89 11.95 -4.02
C ALA A 687 -17.23 11.75 -2.54
N HIS A 688 -17.14 10.52 -2.04
CA HIS A 688 -17.15 10.29 -0.60
C HIS A 688 -15.76 10.63 -0.03
N MET A 689 -15.71 11.66 0.82
CA MET A 689 -14.47 12.27 1.31
C MET A 689 -14.67 12.95 2.67
N GLY A 690 -13.66 13.72 3.10
CA GLY A 690 -13.76 14.60 4.26
C GLY A 690 -13.43 13.88 5.55
N THR A 691 -12.77 14.58 6.46
CA THR A 691 -12.12 14.01 7.66
C THR A 691 -12.98 13.32 8.70
N GLY A 692 -14.32 13.36 8.64
CA GLY A 692 -15.24 13.00 9.74
C GLY A 692 -15.36 11.53 10.16
N GLY A 693 -14.24 10.80 10.27
CA GLY A 693 -14.14 9.44 10.80
C GLY A 693 -12.80 8.78 10.43
N VAL A 694 -12.16 8.08 11.37
CA VAL A 694 -10.83 7.44 11.17
C VAL A 694 -10.81 6.49 9.97
N ALA A 695 -11.88 5.71 9.78
CA ALA A 695 -12.03 4.78 8.66
C ALA A 695 -11.96 5.46 7.27
N ARG A 696 -12.16 6.77 7.17
CA ARG A 696 -12.03 7.54 5.92
C ARG A 696 -10.56 7.78 5.52
N PHE A 697 -9.62 7.58 6.43
CA PHE A 697 -8.17 7.60 6.13
C PHE A 697 -7.56 6.22 6.04
N ASP A 698 -8.02 5.27 6.86
CA ASP A 698 -7.55 3.88 6.83
C ASP A 698 -7.96 3.16 5.52
N ASN A 699 -9.19 3.37 5.04
CA ASN A 699 -9.62 2.86 3.73
C ASN A 699 -8.90 3.58 2.58
N ARG A 700 -8.42 2.80 1.61
CA ARG A 700 -7.78 3.29 0.37
C ARG A 700 -8.77 3.66 -0.73
N PHE A 701 -9.94 3.04 -0.74
CA PHE A 701 -10.93 3.16 -1.79
C PHE A 701 -12.20 3.83 -1.27
N HIS A 702 -12.77 4.73 -2.07
CA HIS A 702 -13.97 5.49 -1.72
C HIS A 702 -14.84 5.73 -2.96
N SER A 703 -16.15 5.90 -2.80
CA SER A 703 -17.06 6.15 -3.93
C SER A 703 -16.69 7.41 -4.72
N LEU A 704 -16.58 7.28 -6.04
CA LEU A 704 -16.51 8.37 -7.00
C LEU A 704 -17.56 8.16 -8.09
N GLU A 705 -18.42 9.16 -8.32
CA GLU A 705 -19.11 9.39 -9.60
C GLU A 705 -18.39 10.54 -10.31
N PHE A 706 -18.16 10.39 -11.61
CA PHE A 706 -17.57 11.42 -12.46
C PHE A 706 -18.29 11.50 -13.81
N ASP A 707 -18.83 12.68 -14.09
CA ASP A 707 -19.46 13.01 -15.36
C ASP A 707 -18.68 14.12 -16.06
N LEU A 708 -18.51 13.99 -17.37
CA LEU A 708 -17.99 15.02 -18.25
C LEU A 708 -18.74 15.00 -19.58
N VAL A 709 -19.04 16.19 -20.10
CA VAL A 709 -19.53 16.38 -21.48
C VAL A 709 -18.79 17.55 -22.14
N ALA A 710 -18.40 17.36 -23.41
CA ALA A 710 -17.69 18.33 -24.24
C ALA A 710 -18.34 18.51 -25.62
N ASP A 711 -18.18 19.69 -26.23
CA ASP A 711 -18.73 20.05 -27.55
C ASP A 711 -18.24 19.16 -28.71
N ASP A 712 -17.05 18.59 -28.57
CA ASP A 712 -16.37 17.80 -29.61
C ASP A 712 -16.84 16.33 -29.66
N GLY A 713 -17.75 15.93 -28.76
CA GLY A 713 -18.25 14.56 -28.65
C GLY A 713 -17.59 13.73 -27.56
N HIS A 714 -16.63 14.27 -26.80
CA HIS A 714 -16.14 13.58 -25.61
C HIS A 714 -17.19 13.59 -24.49
N PHE A 715 -17.40 12.41 -23.90
CA PHE A 715 -18.14 12.25 -22.66
C PHE A 715 -17.59 11.09 -21.85
N VAL A 716 -17.79 11.15 -20.55
CA VAL A 716 -17.77 10.02 -19.62
C VAL A 716 -18.90 10.21 -18.60
N HIS A 717 -19.59 9.13 -18.25
CA HIS A 717 -20.51 9.05 -17.11
C HIS A 717 -20.16 7.77 -16.37
N VAL A 718 -19.33 7.87 -15.33
CA VAL A 718 -18.67 6.71 -14.71
C VAL A 718 -18.75 6.76 -13.19
N GLN A 719 -18.81 5.59 -12.58
CA GLN A 719 -19.03 5.42 -11.14
C GLN A 719 -18.26 4.20 -10.61
N GLY A 720 -17.62 4.30 -9.45
CA GLY A 720 -16.86 3.18 -8.88
C GLY A 720 -16.06 3.56 -7.63
N MET A 721 -15.51 2.54 -6.97
CA MET A 721 -14.61 2.71 -5.83
C MET A 721 -13.25 3.17 -6.33
N ALA A 722 -13.02 4.48 -6.33
CA ALA A 722 -11.79 5.09 -6.81
C ALA A 722 -10.64 4.88 -5.81
N ASP A 723 -9.44 4.63 -6.34
CA ASP A 723 -8.21 4.56 -5.55
C ASP A 723 -7.81 5.98 -5.12
N THR A 724 -7.74 6.23 -3.81
CA THR A 724 -7.26 7.50 -3.25
C THR A 724 -5.87 7.38 -2.61
N GLY A 725 -5.12 6.34 -2.95
CA GLY A 725 -3.73 6.13 -2.54
C GLY A 725 -3.56 5.82 -1.06
N LEU A 726 -2.41 6.20 -0.50
CA LEU A 726 -2.19 6.18 0.95
C LEU A 726 -2.63 7.49 1.61
N ALA A 727 -2.92 7.42 2.92
CA ALA A 727 -3.12 8.59 3.77
C ALA A 727 -1.79 9.04 4.40
N GLY A 728 -1.61 10.34 4.57
CA GLY A 728 -0.42 10.92 5.16
C GLY A 728 -0.39 12.44 5.06
N SER A 729 0.79 13.02 5.20
CA SER A 729 0.99 14.48 5.13
C SER A 729 1.40 14.98 3.75
N ILE A 730 1.24 16.28 3.52
CA ILE A 730 1.79 16.97 2.34
C ILE A 730 3.30 16.75 2.17
N CYS A 731 4.07 16.79 3.26
CA CYS A 731 5.53 16.65 3.21
C CYS A 731 5.97 15.21 2.92
N GLN A 732 5.17 14.20 3.29
CA GLN A 732 5.37 12.81 2.86
C GLN A 732 4.99 12.65 1.39
N ARG A 733 3.86 13.21 0.95
CA ARG A 733 3.44 13.18 -0.46
C ARG A 733 4.53 13.70 -1.38
N ASP A 734 5.08 14.87 -1.07
CA ASP A 734 6.08 15.53 -1.91
C ASP A 734 7.46 14.83 -1.87
N GLN A 735 7.68 13.90 -0.94
CA GLN A 735 8.82 12.98 -0.93
C GLN A 735 8.57 11.73 -1.80
N PHE A 736 7.37 11.12 -1.73
CA PHE A 736 7.05 9.90 -2.45
C PHE A 736 6.73 10.13 -3.95
N LEU A 737 6.11 11.26 -4.31
CA LEU A 737 5.88 11.67 -5.71
C LEU A 737 7.18 11.83 -6.54
N ALA A 738 8.35 11.84 -5.88
CA ALA A 738 9.66 11.90 -6.52
C ALA A 738 10.30 10.51 -6.75
N ASP A 739 9.67 9.43 -6.28
CA ASP A 739 10.14 8.05 -6.50
C ASP A 739 9.40 7.37 -7.68
N SER A 740 9.63 6.07 -7.89
CA SER A 740 9.14 5.32 -9.07
C SER A 740 8.06 4.29 -8.75
N ASN A 741 7.53 4.28 -7.53
CA ASN A 741 6.66 3.25 -6.99
C ASN A 741 5.27 3.81 -6.60
N PRO A 742 4.33 3.95 -7.54
CA PRO A 742 2.97 4.48 -7.28
C PRO A 742 2.06 3.58 -6.42
N SER A 743 2.62 2.64 -5.65
CA SER A 743 1.93 1.98 -4.54
C SER A 743 1.98 2.80 -3.24
N ASN A 744 2.98 3.69 -3.08
CA ASN A 744 3.21 4.50 -1.88
C ASN A 744 2.71 5.97 -1.98
N ASP A 745 2.18 6.38 -3.14
CA ASP A 745 1.64 7.72 -3.38
C ASP A 745 0.61 8.12 -2.31
N ILE A 746 0.85 9.27 -1.67
CA ILE A 746 -0.04 9.84 -0.64
C ILE A 746 -1.17 10.62 -1.33
N GLY A 747 -2.20 9.91 -1.78
CA GLY A 747 -3.37 10.53 -2.42
C GLY A 747 -4.30 11.25 -1.43
N ARG A 748 -4.35 10.82 -0.16
CA ARG A 748 -5.06 11.52 0.94
C ARG A 748 -4.05 12.29 1.80
N ALA A 749 -3.75 13.54 1.40
CA ALA A 749 -2.79 14.40 2.09
C ALA A 749 -3.49 15.38 3.06
N VAL A 750 -3.15 15.32 4.34
CA VAL A 750 -3.60 16.28 5.37
C VAL A 750 -2.48 17.27 5.76
N MET A 751 -2.88 18.41 6.31
CA MET A 751 -1.99 19.32 7.04
C MET A 751 -1.29 18.60 8.20
N ILE A 752 -0.01 18.92 8.45
CA ILE A 752 0.69 18.48 9.67
C ILE A 752 0.42 19.44 10.84
N LEU A 753 0.23 18.86 12.02
CA LEU A 753 0.08 19.58 13.29
C LEU A 753 1.37 20.35 13.64
N PRO A 754 1.29 21.59 14.18
CA PRO A 754 2.46 22.40 14.52
C PRO A 754 3.47 21.66 15.42
N GLY A 755 4.75 21.68 15.04
CA GLY A 755 5.84 21.05 15.79
C GLY A 755 6.18 19.60 15.40
N LEU A 756 5.46 18.99 14.45
CA LEU A 756 5.82 17.67 13.88
C LEU A 756 6.74 17.77 12.63
N GLY A 757 7.37 18.93 12.38
CA GLY A 757 8.41 19.08 11.36
C GLY A 757 7.94 19.38 9.93
N CYS A 758 6.68 19.76 9.74
CA CYS A 758 6.12 20.21 8.46
C CYS A 758 5.09 21.32 8.73
N ASP A 759 5.57 22.45 9.26
CA ASP A 759 4.72 23.54 9.72
C ASP A 759 4.09 24.31 8.54
N GLN A 760 2.88 23.88 8.14
CA GLN A 760 2.09 24.49 7.07
C GLN A 760 1.17 25.58 7.66
N PRO A 761 1.03 26.76 7.01
CA PRO A 761 0.31 27.91 7.60
C PRO A 761 -1.22 27.83 7.47
N SER A 762 -1.76 26.86 6.73
CA SER A 762 -3.18 26.71 6.44
C SER A 762 -3.68 25.30 6.71
N ALA A 763 -4.84 25.19 7.35
CA ALA A 763 -5.56 23.92 7.44
C ALA A 763 -5.96 23.43 6.05
N TYR A 764 -5.85 22.12 5.80
CA TYR A 764 -6.48 21.46 4.66
C TYR A 764 -6.47 19.94 4.77
N GLU A 765 -7.36 19.34 3.99
CA GLU A 765 -7.26 17.99 3.46
C GLU A 765 -7.34 18.04 1.93
N ILE A 766 -6.51 17.27 1.24
CA ILE A 766 -6.48 17.14 -0.23
C ILE A 766 -6.56 15.64 -0.57
N TRP A 767 -7.53 15.28 -1.38
CA TRP A 767 -7.84 13.92 -1.79
C TRP A 767 -7.72 13.81 -3.31
N GLN A 768 -6.76 13.00 -3.78
CA GLN A 768 -6.68 12.56 -5.17
C GLN A 768 -7.54 11.30 -5.34
N PHE A 769 -8.24 11.19 -6.47
CA PHE A 769 -9.05 10.05 -6.84
C PHE A 769 -8.62 9.54 -8.21
N LYS A 770 -8.38 8.23 -8.32
CA LYS A 770 -8.11 7.55 -9.59
C LYS A 770 -9.11 6.42 -9.79
N LEU A 771 -9.97 6.56 -10.79
CA LEU A 771 -10.91 5.52 -11.22
C LEU A 771 -10.48 5.01 -12.60
N ASN A 772 -10.35 3.68 -12.74
CA ASN A 772 -10.05 3.03 -14.02
C ASN A 772 -11.26 2.20 -14.43
N ILE A 773 -11.78 2.44 -15.64
CA ILE A 773 -12.95 1.76 -16.18
C ILE A 773 -12.45 0.71 -17.17
N GLY A 774 -12.00 -0.41 -16.63
CA GLY A 774 -11.30 -1.47 -17.37
C GLY A 774 -10.15 -0.93 -18.21
N ASP A 775 -10.18 -1.25 -19.50
CA ASP A 775 -9.26 -0.76 -20.53
C ASP A 775 -9.83 0.41 -21.34
N LYS A 776 -10.85 1.13 -20.85
CA LYS A 776 -11.64 2.12 -21.64
C LYS A 776 -11.38 3.57 -21.26
N ALA A 777 -11.21 3.85 -19.98
CA ALA A 777 -10.82 5.18 -19.51
C ALA A 777 -10.11 5.15 -18.15
N THR A 778 -9.25 6.13 -17.90
CA THR A 778 -8.76 6.49 -16.57
C THR A 778 -9.19 7.93 -16.25
N ILE A 779 -9.89 8.10 -15.14
CA ILE A 779 -10.34 9.39 -14.61
C ILE A 779 -9.40 9.74 -13.46
N LEU A 780 -8.76 10.92 -13.54
CA LEU A 780 -8.12 11.56 -12.39
C LEU A 780 -8.96 12.76 -11.94
N VAL A 781 -9.14 12.89 -10.64
CA VAL A 781 -9.79 14.02 -9.96
C VAL A 781 -8.98 14.36 -8.71
N ALA A 782 -8.97 15.62 -8.31
CA ALA A 782 -8.62 15.97 -6.92
C ALA A 782 -9.73 16.84 -6.30
N ALA A 783 -9.97 16.66 -5.01
CA ALA A 783 -10.87 17.48 -4.21
C ALA A 783 -10.19 17.88 -2.90
N ALA A 784 -10.43 19.10 -2.43
CA ALA A 784 -9.79 19.68 -1.27
C ALA A 784 -10.79 20.44 -0.40
N VAL A 785 -10.48 20.55 0.89
CA VAL A 785 -11.22 21.33 1.89
C VAL A 785 -10.20 22.15 2.68
N PHE A 786 -10.42 23.45 2.85
CA PHE A 786 -9.48 24.39 3.48
C PHE A 786 -9.85 24.82 4.91
N ASP A 787 -11.03 24.43 5.38
CA ASP A 787 -11.54 24.64 6.74
C ASP A 787 -11.97 23.32 7.43
N PRO A 788 -11.30 22.17 7.23
CA PRO A 788 -11.83 20.86 7.63
C PRO A 788 -12.11 20.79 9.13
N ILE A 789 -13.30 20.28 9.49
CA ILE A 789 -13.81 20.22 10.87
C ILE A 789 -12.86 19.43 11.79
N THR A 790 -12.26 18.39 11.21
CA THR A 790 -11.36 17.43 11.85
C THR A 790 -10.11 17.20 10.99
N VAL A 791 -9.11 16.47 11.48
CA VAL A 791 -8.00 15.89 10.68
C VAL A 791 -7.56 14.55 11.27
N MET A 792 -7.01 13.68 10.42
CA MET A 792 -6.18 12.56 10.88
C MET A 792 -4.95 13.10 11.62
N ASN A 793 -4.56 12.51 12.75
CA ASN A 793 -3.25 12.78 13.34
C ASN A 793 -2.15 12.10 12.50
N PRO A 794 -1.20 12.85 11.88
CA PRO A 794 -0.14 12.24 11.07
C PRO A 794 0.92 11.49 11.90
N ALA A 795 0.95 11.66 13.22
CA ALA A 795 1.80 10.88 14.12
C ALA A 795 1.12 9.60 14.66
N ASP A 796 -0.22 9.52 14.61
CA ASP A 796 -1.02 8.34 14.93
C ASP A 796 -2.25 8.31 14.03
N ILE A 797 -2.15 7.62 12.90
CA ILE A 797 -3.20 7.58 11.87
C ILE A 797 -4.52 6.94 12.37
N THR A 798 -4.52 6.31 13.55
CA THR A 798 -5.73 5.78 14.20
C THR A 798 -6.51 6.84 14.98
N GLN A 799 -5.93 8.02 15.19
CA GLN A 799 -6.54 9.12 15.93
C GLN A 799 -7.13 10.19 15.00
N LEU A 800 -8.38 10.56 15.27
CA LEU A 800 -9.02 11.75 14.72
C LEU A 800 -8.88 12.94 15.70
N LEU A 801 -8.58 14.12 15.17
CA LEU A 801 -8.47 15.37 15.92
C LEU A 801 -9.49 16.38 15.41
N TYR A 802 -10.09 17.16 16.30
CA TYR A 802 -10.94 18.30 15.92
C TYR A 802 -10.08 19.54 15.73
N MET A 803 -10.21 20.21 14.58
CA MET A 803 -9.35 21.36 14.26
C MET A 803 -9.61 22.54 15.21
N LYS A 804 -10.84 22.68 15.72
CA LYS A 804 -11.15 23.61 16.81
C LYS A 804 -10.25 23.42 18.05
N ASP A 805 -9.90 22.18 18.42
CA ASP A 805 -9.15 21.91 19.65
C ASP A 805 -7.63 22.00 19.41
N VAL A 806 -7.16 21.61 18.22
CA VAL A 806 -5.78 21.84 17.78
C VAL A 806 -5.47 23.35 17.80
N PHE A 807 -6.32 24.16 17.18
CA PHE A 807 -6.06 25.60 16.98
C PHE A 807 -6.56 26.51 18.11
N ALA A 808 -7.48 26.07 18.98
CA ALA A 808 -7.82 26.83 20.20
C ALA A 808 -6.59 27.07 21.10
N SER A 809 -5.64 26.13 21.12
CA SER A 809 -4.36 26.28 21.83
C SER A 809 -3.48 27.42 21.32
N ARG A 810 -3.74 27.92 20.09
CA ARG A 810 -2.98 28.94 19.37
C ARG A 810 -3.87 30.09 18.84
N ALA A 811 -5.01 30.33 19.47
CA ALA A 811 -5.95 31.38 19.04
C ALA A 811 -5.33 32.80 18.97
N SER A 812 -4.24 33.05 19.70
CA SER A 812 -3.45 34.29 19.64
C SER A 812 -2.53 34.40 18.41
N GLU A 813 -2.19 33.28 17.76
CA GLU A 813 -1.28 33.23 16.60
C GLU A 813 -2.04 33.32 15.26
N ALA A 814 -3.30 32.89 15.23
CA ALA A 814 -4.13 32.82 14.02
C ALA A 814 -5.51 33.53 14.16
N PRO A 815 -5.56 34.83 14.48
CA PRO A 815 -6.82 35.58 14.69
C PRO A 815 -7.70 35.76 13.42
N PHE A 816 -7.32 35.15 12.31
CA PHE A 816 -8.04 35.17 11.03
C PHE A 816 -8.51 33.78 10.56
N MET A 817 -8.31 32.71 11.34
CA MET A 817 -8.81 31.39 10.96
C MET A 817 -10.34 31.34 11.04
N PRO A 818 -11.03 30.86 9.99
CA PRO A 818 -12.49 30.73 9.99
C PRO A 818 -12.95 29.62 10.96
N PRO A 819 -14.25 29.57 11.31
CA PRO A 819 -14.81 28.37 11.92
C PRO A 819 -14.61 27.16 11.00
N PHE A 820 -14.06 26.07 11.54
CA PHE A 820 -13.80 24.84 10.79
C PHE A 820 -15.13 24.11 10.48
N GLY A 821 -15.75 24.43 9.34
CA GLY A 821 -17.03 23.87 8.89
C GLY A 821 -16.88 22.74 7.85
N GLY A 822 -15.69 22.59 7.26
CA GLY A 822 -15.41 21.67 6.17
C GLY A 822 -16.09 22.03 4.85
N CYS A 823 -16.44 23.30 4.65
CA CYS A 823 -17.33 23.81 3.61
C CYS A 823 -16.67 24.78 2.60
N ASP A 824 -15.43 25.23 2.83
CA ASP A 824 -14.60 25.95 1.83
C ASP A 824 -13.78 24.93 1.04
N ARG A 825 -14.12 24.74 -0.25
CA ARG A 825 -13.62 23.62 -1.05
C ARG A 825 -13.09 24.01 -2.42
N GLU A 826 -12.17 23.20 -2.92
CA GLU A 826 -11.67 23.27 -4.29
C GLU A 826 -11.71 21.89 -4.95
N SER A 827 -12.04 21.83 -6.23
CA SER A 827 -11.98 20.62 -7.05
C SER A 827 -11.16 20.85 -8.32
N TYR A 828 -10.53 19.78 -8.78
CA TYR A 828 -9.78 19.67 -10.01
C TYR A 828 -10.42 18.54 -10.81
N SER A 829 -11.25 18.89 -11.79
CA SER A 829 -11.79 17.94 -12.75
C SER A 829 -10.70 17.59 -13.76
N GLY A 830 -10.38 16.30 -13.91
CA GLY A 830 -9.40 15.82 -14.87
C GLY A 830 -7.94 15.85 -14.41
N PRO A 831 -7.00 15.35 -15.24
CA PRO A 831 -7.23 14.88 -16.61
C PRO A 831 -7.97 13.53 -16.70
N VAL A 832 -8.68 13.35 -17.82
CA VAL A 832 -9.31 12.08 -18.20
C VAL A 832 -8.61 11.54 -19.44
N TYR A 833 -8.33 10.25 -19.44
CA TYR A 833 -7.67 9.53 -20.53
C TYR A 833 -8.66 8.55 -21.14
N TRP A 834 -8.89 8.63 -22.45
CA TRP A 834 -9.73 7.69 -23.19
C TRP A 834 -8.88 6.65 -23.92
N TYR A 835 -9.37 5.41 -23.97
CA TYR A 835 -8.70 4.25 -24.58
C TYR A 835 -9.70 3.39 -25.40
N ASN A 836 -10.71 4.03 -25.99
CA ASN A 836 -11.96 3.42 -26.47
C ASN A 836 -12.24 3.68 -27.97
N MET A 837 -11.23 3.96 -28.80
CA MET A 837 -11.41 4.28 -30.23
C MET A 837 -12.21 3.20 -30.96
N GLY A 838 -13.41 3.54 -31.43
CA GLY A 838 -14.31 2.63 -32.16
C GLY A 838 -14.94 1.52 -31.31
N GLY A 839 -14.87 1.60 -29.97
CA GLY A 839 -15.50 0.65 -29.06
C GLY A 839 -16.99 0.88 -28.81
N SER A 840 -17.55 0.12 -27.86
CA SER A 840 -18.88 0.43 -27.29
C SER A 840 -18.83 1.77 -26.56
N THR A 841 -19.96 2.48 -26.47
CA THR A 841 -20.09 3.63 -25.58
C THR A 841 -20.66 3.29 -24.21
N VAL A 842 -21.21 2.08 -24.03
CA VAL A 842 -21.83 1.61 -22.78
C VAL A 842 -21.13 0.35 -22.30
N TYR A 843 -20.84 0.30 -21.01
CA TYR A 843 -20.18 -0.79 -20.29
C TYR A 843 -20.85 -1.02 -18.93
N TYR A 844 -20.49 -2.13 -18.27
CA TYR A 844 -20.97 -2.49 -16.94
C TYR A 844 -19.82 -3.02 -16.09
N THR A 845 -19.78 -2.63 -14.82
CA THR A 845 -18.78 -3.11 -13.84
C THR A 845 -19.43 -3.49 -12.52
N ASP A 846 -18.65 -4.14 -11.65
CA ASP A 846 -18.87 -4.12 -10.21
C ASP A 846 -18.36 -2.80 -9.58
N GLY A 847 -18.47 -2.68 -8.25
CA GLY A 847 -17.97 -1.53 -7.49
C GLY A 847 -16.46 -1.35 -7.54
N ASP A 848 -15.69 -2.43 -7.74
CA ASP A 848 -14.22 -2.38 -7.84
C ASP A 848 -13.73 -1.91 -9.24
N GLY A 849 -14.67 -1.61 -10.16
CA GLY A 849 -14.37 -1.13 -11.52
C GLY A 849 -14.03 -2.23 -12.52
N LEU A 850 -14.18 -3.51 -12.14
CA LEU A 850 -13.91 -4.65 -13.01
C LEU A 850 -15.04 -4.83 -14.04
N MET A 851 -14.68 -4.99 -15.32
CA MET A 851 -15.63 -5.18 -16.42
C MET A 851 -16.40 -6.50 -16.29
N THR A 852 -17.70 -6.41 -16.03
CA THR A 852 -18.60 -7.56 -15.80
C THR A 852 -19.85 -7.44 -16.68
N PRO A 853 -20.11 -8.37 -17.60
CA PRO A 853 -21.32 -8.34 -18.44
C PRO A 853 -22.60 -8.39 -17.60
N GLY A 854 -23.38 -7.32 -17.61
CA GLY A 854 -24.58 -7.18 -16.76
C GLY A 854 -24.27 -6.84 -15.30
N GLY A 855 -23.10 -6.28 -15.01
CA GLY A 855 -22.75 -5.75 -13.69
C GLY A 855 -23.66 -4.62 -13.20
N PRO A 856 -23.71 -4.36 -11.89
CA PRO A 856 -24.62 -3.39 -11.28
C PRO A 856 -24.32 -1.93 -11.65
N LEU A 857 -23.07 -1.58 -11.95
CA LEU A 857 -22.67 -0.20 -12.24
C LEU A 857 -22.62 0.02 -13.75
N LYS A 858 -23.58 0.79 -14.29
CA LYS A 858 -23.54 1.26 -15.68
C LYS A 858 -22.44 2.32 -15.82
N GLN A 859 -21.59 2.15 -16.83
CA GLN A 859 -20.54 3.09 -17.21
C GLN A 859 -20.78 3.54 -18.66
N GLU A 860 -20.56 4.82 -18.97
CA GLU A 860 -20.59 5.32 -20.35
C GLU A 860 -19.30 6.09 -20.66
N VAL A 861 -18.69 5.78 -21.80
CA VAL A 861 -17.37 6.30 -22.21
C VAL A 861 -17.42 6.53 -23.73
N SER A 862 -17.18 7.76 -24.18
CA SER A 862 -17.17 8.07 -25.62
C SER A 862 -16.09 7.28 -26.37
N ALA A 863 -16.28 7.06 -27.69
CA ALA A 863 -15.46 6.15 -28.49
C ALA A 863 -14.13 6.76 -29.01
N HIS A 864 -13.37 7.40 -28.10
CA HIS A 864 -12.16 8.20 -28.37
C HIS A 864 -10.89 7.53 -27.83
N ASN A 865 -9.69 8.03 -28.15
CA ASN A 865 -8.41 7.50 -27.66
C ASN A 865 -7.40 8.65 -27.43
N ASP A 866 -7.73 9.46 -26.44
CA ASP A 866 -7.21 10.82 -26.29
C ASP A 866 -6.64 11.03 -24.87
N ILE A 867 -5.41 11.55 -24.83
CA ILE A 867 -4.60 11.65 -23.60
C ILE A 867 -4.82 13.03 -22.96
N GLY A 868 -5.98 13.23 -22.34
CA GLY A 868 -6.38 14.49 -21.73
C GLY A 868 -6.90 15.52 -22.74
N ILE A 869 -8.22 15.63 -22.87
CA ILE A 869 -8.85 16.74 -23.60
C ILE A 869 -8.68 18.06 -22.85
N LYS A 870 -8.78 19.19 -23.57
CA LYS A 870 -8.77 20.52 -22.95
C LYS A 870 -10.04 20.75 -22.13
N MET A 871 -9.87 21.01 -20.83
CA MET A 871 -10.97 21.39 -19.94
C MET A 871 -11.04 22.90 -19.67
N ASN A 872 -10.03 23.66 -20.11
CA ASN A 872 -10.06 25.11 -20.26
C ASN A 872 -9.14 25.56 -21.42
N GLN A 873 -8.78 26.84 -21.49
CA GLN A 873 -7.99 27.40 -22.60
C GLN A 873 -6.60 26.75 -22.77
N ASP A 874 -5.91 26.40 -21.67
CA ASP A 874 -4.50 26.00 -21.67
C ASP A 874 -4.20 24.66 -20.97
N GLN A 875 -5.15 24.04 -20.27
CA GLN A 875 -4.95 22.81 -19.49
C GLN A 875 -5.94 21.69 -19.82
N SER A 876 -5.52 20.45 -19.53
CA SER A 876 -6.35 19.23 -19.59
C SER A 876 -7.09 18.91 -18.28
N GLN A 877 -7.12 19.87 -17.36
CA GLN A 877 -7.83 19.83 -16.07
C GLN A 877 -8.52 21.17 -15.86
N MET A 878 -9.60 21.22 -15.07
CA MET A 878 -10.27 22.46 -14.68
C MET A 878 -10.40 22.55 -13.16
N LYS A 879 -9.86 23.62 -12.58
CA LYS A 879 -9.92 23.92 -11.15
C LYS A 879 -11.10 24.84 -10.84
N LEU A 880 -11.88 24.57 -9.80
CA LEU A 880 -12.86 25.50 -9.25
C LEU A 880 -12.87 25.46 -7.71
N ARG A 881 -12.75 26.62 -7.07
CA ARG A 881 -13.01 26.80 -5.63
C ARG A 881 -14.41 27.37 -5.40
N ALA A 882 -15.11 26.88 -4.39
CA ALA A 882 -16.44 27.32 -3.99
C ALA A 882 -16.61 27.20 -2.46
N ASP A 883 -17.31 28.17 -1.89
CA ASP A 883 -17.67 28.25 -0.48
C ASP A 883 -19.13 27.82 -0.30
N PHE A 884 -19.36 26.82 0.55
CA PHE A 884 -20.68 26.28 0.90
C PHE A 884 -21.05 26.55 2.36
N CYS A 885 -20.30 27.40 3.06
CA CYS A 885 -20.45 27.61 4.50
C CYS A 885 -21.73 28.38 4.86
N ALA A 886 -22.39 27.91 5.92
CA ALA A 886 -23.65 28.44 6.42
C ALA A 886 -23.76 28.25 7.94
N ALA A 887 -24.73 28.92 8.54
CA ALA A 887 -25.03 28.73 9.96
C ALA A 887 -25.49 27.27 10.24
N GLY A 888 -24.98 26.71 11.34
CA GLY A 888 -25.39 25.39 11.84
C GLY A 888 -24.45 24.23 11.55
N ILE A 889 -23.62 24.36 10.50
CA ILE A 889 -22.61 23.37 10.07
C ILE A 889 -21.58 23.10 11.18
N GLY A 890 -21.20 21.84 11.33
CA GLY A 890 -20.10 21.37 12.16
C GLY A 890 -20.43 20.05 12.84
N LEU A 891 -19.44 19.17 12.98
CA LEU A 891 -19.57 17.87 13.67
C LEU A 891 -19.91 18.05 15.15
N LYS A 892 -21.21 18.10 15.44
CA LYS A 892 -21.80 17.88 16.75
C LYS A 892 -21.96 16.37 16.90
N ASN A 893 -21.07 15.74 17.68
CA ASN A 893 -21.29 14.39 18.19
C ASN A 893 -22.40 14.38 19.25
#